data_AF-C6HYP4-F1
#
_entry.id   AF-C6HYP4-F1
#
_cell.length_a   1.000
_cell.length_b   1.000
_cell.length_c   1.000
_cell.angle_alpha   90.00
_cell.angle_beta   90.00
_cell.angle_gamma   90.00
#
_symmetry.space_group_name_H-M   'P 1'
#
loop_
_entity.id
_entity.type
_entity.pdbx_description
1 polymer ?
#
loop_
_entity_poly.entity_id
_entity_poly.type
_entity_poly.pdbx_seq_one_letter_code
_entity_poly.pdbx_strand_id
1 'polypeptide(L)'
;MQSLDLKTILSLAWLAVRRYKILAVLTFFAILVPAVFVAMTKKPVYVARATVLIKENNYASSDLGNHLHTPRGLGIQFAILKSQYLASRVVDNLPKDTLRDLEEHAEYNDFQGKLINLIRTTLGRPPIVTDPQERAAMELRNARMGFHSVGRGGIIRIEGESVDPNVALSLVNAYIDAFKETSSHFALEQQADLDKSLSLQILNARSLLKKSEEDLLDYQSQMEKKNGKKKAPVDVSSYLSEETGMLTSLRARRAQLLLRETESHPDVVMVNQEIQELEKKVGTLHTMTGADGQTGVSGSAWENFLESNIKMDKGLLADLEQERSSARITADSNLENLIVIDPATRPTRPEMAKGLKIGVMGIVGGLGGAVALPFLLIFFRRPVQGESHIKNLSGLPNFANVPRVPPRHVPEKNGYRIPRVDQKADVESVWIFQKEFESMFFRMKKLFTHQNGHVILVTSAGPDEGKSTTTLNLALTMAHFGNRVIVVDGDTIRGHLSQTLKVWNSYSAEAFLPKGEVIPRPIDWTEGNIAVITIPKEGASFWSEHPEAELAKWFEVLRFQCDYLIIDSAPVLASTDLLGLAAYIDGVLVVARNSFTRERDFVRMGSILTEHHFEIIGTVLNDSKSPHIQYSYGYVPEKDGSRKKARKAG
;
A
#
# COMPACT_ATOMS: atom_id res chain seq x y z
N MET A 1 14.17 -11.93 10.25
CA MET A 1 13.84 -10.51 10.48
C MET A 1 13.48 -10.37 11.95
N GLN A 2 14.35 -9.79 12.79
CA GLN A 2 14.01 -9.49 14.18
C GLN A 2 12.87 -8.48 14.19
N SER A 3 11.85 -8.71 15.01
CA SER A 3 10.74 -7.76 15.22
C SER A 3 11.32 -6.45 15.75
N LEU A 4 11.37 -5.42 14.90
CA LEU A 4 11.76 -4.09 15.32
C LEU A 4 10.74 -3.60 16.36
N ASP A 5 11.21 -3.35 17.58
CA ASP A 5 10.37 -2.79 18.65
C ASP A 5 9.84 -1.42 18.22
N LEU A 6 8.57 -1.14 18.52
CA LEU A 6 7.90 0.11 18.18
C LEU A 6 8.66 1.32 18.73
N LYS A 7 9.30 1.17 19.90
CA LYS A 7 10.14 2.20 20.52
C LYS A 7 11.38 2.54 19.68
N THR A 8 12.01 1.55 19.06
CA THR A 8 13.15 1.78 18.14
C THR A 8 12.74 2.47 16.85
N ILE A 9 11.56 2.15 16.31
CA ILE A 9 11.05 2.82 15.10
C ILE A 9 10.74 4.30 15.41
N LEU A 10 10.10 4.58 16.55
CA LEU A 10 9.78 5.94 16.98
C LEU A 10 11.03 6.77 17.26
N SER A 11 12.05 6.19 17.90
CA SER A 11 13.31 6.90 18.16
C SER A 11 14.07 7.22 16.87
N LEU A 12 14.09 6.29 15.91
CA LEU A 12 14.66 6.51 14.57
C LEU A 12 13.90 7.59 13.80
N ALA A 13 12.58 7.58 13.82
CA ALA A 13 11.76 8.62 13.19
C ALA A 13 12.03 10.01 13.78
N TRP A 14 12.13 10.11 15.12
CA TRP A 14 12.46 11.37 15.78
C TRP A 14 13.87 11.86 15.44
N LEU A 15 14.85 10.96 15.42
CA LEU A 15 16.23 11.27 15.06
C LEU A 15 16.32 11.72 13.59
N ALA A 16 15.53 11.12 12.71
CA ALA A 16 15.44 11.46 11.31
C ALA A 16 14.89 12.86 11.08
N VAL A 17 13.76 13.18 11.70
CA VAL A 17 13.18 14.53 11.63
C VAL A 17 14.16 15.57 12.21
N ARG A 18 14.86 15.24 13.31
CA ARG A 18 15.85 16.15 13.93
C ARG A 18 17.07 16.39 13.03
N ARG A 19 17.52 15.40 12.27
CA ARG A 19 18.65 15.50 11.35
C ARG A 19 18.29 16.21 10.05
N TYR A 20 17.08 15.99 9.54
CA TYR A 20 16.60 16.51 8.26
C TYR A 20 15.44 17.51 8.42
N LYS A 21 15.54 18.42 9.41
CA LYS A 21 14.46 19.38 9.72
C LYS A 21 14.02 20.21 8.52
N ILE A 22 14.97 20.70 7.74
CA ILE A 22 14.68 21.52 6.55
C ILE A 22 13.90 20.70 5.51
N LEU A 23 14.33 19.46 5.26
CA LEU A 23 13.65 18.56 4.33
C LEU A 23 12.24 18.22 4.79
N ALA A 24 12.05 17.95 6.09
CA ALA A 24 10.74 17.67 6.68
C ALA A 24 9.76 18.86 6.52
N VAL A 25 10.27 20.09 6.69
CA VAL A 25 9.47 21.31 6.48
C VAL A 25 9.14 21.49 5.00
N LEU A 26 10.11 21.28 4.11
CA LEU A 26 9.88 21.39 2.67
C LEU A 26 8.86 20.36 2.17
N THR A 27 8.91 19.11 2.63
CA THR A 27 7.93 18.09 2.25
C THR A 27 6.54 18.39 2.80
N PHE A 28 6.45 18.90 4.04
CA PHE A 28 5.19 19.34 4.62
C PHE A 28 4.51 20.39 3.74
N PHE A 29 5.23 21.46 3.38
CA PHE A 29 4.68 22.54 2.55
C PHE A 29 4.45 22.12 1.10
N ALA A 30 5.29 21.25 0.53
CA ALA A 30 5.10 20.73 -0.82
C ALA A 30 3.78 19.93 -0.97
N ILE A 31 3.30 19.31 0.10
CA ILE A 31 2.01 18.59 0.12
C ILE A 31 0.87 19.52 0.55
N LEU A 32 1.10 20.35 1.57
CA LEU A 32 0.07 21.22 2.14
C LEU A 32 -0.39 22.30 1.16
N VAL A 33 0.53 23.00 0.51
CA VAL A 33 0.18 24.17 -0.33
C VAL A 33 -0.74 23.79 -1.50
N PRO A 34 -0.45 22.73 -2.29
CA PRO A 34 -1.38 22.29 -3.34
C PRO A 34 -2.73 21.83 -2.77
N ALA A 35 -2.74 21.12 -1.64
CA ALA A 35 -3.98 20.65 -1.04
C ALA A 35 -4.86 21.80 -0.54
N VAL A 36 -4.27 22.83 0.07
CA VAL A 36 -4.97 24.06 0.48
C VAL A 36 -5.47 24.84 -0.73
N PHE A 37 -4.66 24.94 -1.79
CA PHE A 37 -5.07 25.60 -3.04
C PHE A 37 -6.29 24.90 -3.68
N VAL A 38 -6.27 23.56 -3.75
CA VAL A 38 -7.43 22.79 -4.22
C VAL A 38 -8.62 22.93 -3.27
N ALA A 39 -8.39 22.95 -1.95
CA ALA A 39 -9.44 23.14 -0.97
C ALA A 39 -10.15 24.50 -1.11
N MET A 40 -9.39 25.58 -1.35
CA MET A 40 -9.92 26.94 -1.50
C MET A 40 -10.64 27.16 -2.83
N THR A 41 -10.29 26.41 -3.87
CA THR A 41 -10.92 26.52 -5.20
C THR A 41 -12.22 25.72 -5.30
N LYS A 42 -12.51 24.83 -4.33
CA LYS A 42 -13.76 24.06 -4.30
C LYS A 42 -14.92 24.90 -3.74
N LYS A 43 -15.95 25.09 -4.55
CA LYS A 43 -17.19 25.77 -4.17
C LYS A 43 -17.97 24.95 -3.12
N PRO A 44 -18.75 25.60 -2.23
CA PRO A 44 -19.67 24.91 -1.34
C PRO A 44 -20.80 24.24 -2.12
N VAL A 45 -21.28 23.09 -1.64
CA VAL A 45 -22.32 22.30 -2.30
C VAL A 45 -23.56 22.28 -1.40
N TYR A 46 -24.72 22.45 -2.01
CA TYR A 46 -26.03 22.38 -1.36
C TYR A 46 -26.67 21.04 -1.67
N VAL A 47 -27.25 20.41 -0.65
CA VAL A 47 -27.87 19.10 -0.75
C VAL A 47 -29.37 19.23 -0.48
N ALA A 48 -30.19 18.93 -1.48
CA ALA A 48 -31.63 18.76 -1.32
C ALA A 48 -31.92 17.30 -0.99
N ARG A 49 -32.85 17.02 -0.07
CA ARG A 49 -33.21 15.67 0.35
C ARG A 49 -34.71 15.48 0.24
N ALA A 50 -35.13 14.34 -0.28
CA ALA A 50 -36.50 13.88 -0.22
C ALA A 50 -36.55 12.44 0.29
N THR A 51 -37.62 12.09 0.99
CA THR A 51 -37.85 10.73 1.47
C THR A 51 -39.09 10.18 0.79
N VAL A 52 -38.93 9.05 0.10
CA VAL A 52 -40.00 8.34 -0.61
C VAL A 52 -40.18 6.94 -0.05
N LEU A 53 -41.43 6.50 0.08
CA LEU A 53 -41.80 5.13 0.38
C LEU A 53 -42.18 4.43 -0.91
N ILE A 54 -41.46 3.36 -1.19
CA ILE A 54 -41.81 2.41 -2.22
C ILE A 54 -42.68 1.34 -1.58
N LYS A 55 -43.90 1.18 -2.07
CA LYS A 55 -44.75 0.04 -1.69
C LYS A 55 -44.21 -1.22 -2.35
N GLU A 56 -44.07 -2.30 -1.58
CA GLU A 56 -43.79 -3.62 -2.14
C GLU A 56 -45.03 -4.10 -2.91
N ASN A 57 -44.85 -4.35 -4.21
CA ASN A 57 -45.91 -4.89 -5.03
C ASN A 57 -45.92 -6.42 -4.90
N ASN A 58 -46.68 -6.90 -3.91
CA ASN A 58 -46.94 -8.32 -3.73
C ASN A 58 -48.06 -8.76 -4.68
N TYR A 59 -47.72 -8.93 -5.96
CA TYR A 59 -48.65 -9.47 -6.97
C TYR A 59 -49.06 -10.92 -6.70
N ALA A 60 -48.28 -11.65 -5.90
CA ALA A 60 -48.58 -12.99 -5.43
C ALA A 60 -48.99 -12.96 -3.95
N SER A 61 -50.29 -12.91 -3.69
CA SER A 61 -50.84 -13.12 -2.34
C SER A 61 -51.33 -14.56 -2.12
N SER A 62 -51.36 -15.38 -3.18
CA SER A 62 -51.66 -16.81 -3.16
C SER A 62 -50.37 -17.64 -2.93
N ASP A 63 -50.46 -18.76 -2.22
CA ASP A 63 -49.35 -19.74 -2.10
C ASP A 63 -48.90 -20.23 -3.49
N LEU A 64 -49.84 -20.36 -4.44
CA LEU A 64 -49.56 -20.74 -5.83
C LEU A 64 -48.69 -19.68 -6.55
N GLY A 65 -49.03 -18.39 -6.44
CA GLY A 65 -48.31 -17.30 -7.08
C GLY A 65 -46.90 -17.07 -6.50
N ASN A 66 -46.70 -17.32 -5.21
CA ASN A 66 -45.38 -17.17 -4.55
C ASN A 66 -44.37 -18.24 -4.97
N HIS A 67 -44.84 -19.41 -5.41
CA HIS A 67 -44.00 -20.46 -5.97
C HIS A 67 -43.69 -20.24 -7.46
N LEU A 68 -44.55 -19.52 -8.17
CA LEU A 68 -44.38 -19.20 -9.60
C LEU A 68 -43.50 -17.97 -9.84
N HIS A 69 -43.53 -17.00 -8.93
CA HIS A 69 -42.76 -15.77 -9.06
C HIS A 69 -42.11 -15.38 -7.73
N THR A 70 -40.77 -15.40 -7.67
CA THR A 70 -40.04 -14.86 -6.52
C THR A 70 -40.31 -13.36 -6.38
N PRO A 71 -40.73 -12.84 -5.19
CA PRO A 71 -40.91 -11.43 -4.97
C PRO A 71 -39.58 -10.68 -5.15
N ARG A 72 -39.41 -9.98 -6.28
CA ARG A 72 -38.27 -9.08 -6.50
C ARG A 72 -38.61 -7.68 -5.98
N GLY A 73 -38.94 -7.57 -4.69
CA GLY A 73 -39.71 -6.46 -4.12
C GLY A 73 -39.01 -5.10 -3.98
N LEU A 74 -37.67 -5.03 -3.89
CA LEU A 74 -36.96 -3.75 -3.66
C LEU A 74 -35.68 -3.58 -4.49
N GLY A 75 -35.03 -4.68 -4.86
CA GLY A 75 -33.78 -4.64 -5.64
C GLY A 75 -33.95 -4.06 -7.05
N ILE A 76 -35.06 -4.37 -7.72
CA ILE A 76 -35.36 -3.85 -9.07
C ILE A 76 -35.57 -2.34 -9.00
N GLN A 77 -36.37 -1.87 -8.04
CA GLN A 77 -36.67 -0.45 -7.93
C GLN A 77 -35.43 0.38 -7.61
N PHE A 78 -34.54 -0.14 -6.76
CA PHE A 78 -33.25 0.47 -6.51
C PHE A 78 -32.32 0.44 -7.74
N ALA A 79 -32.39 -0.61 -8.57
CA ALA A 79 -31.65 -0.69 -9.82
C ALA A 79 -32.18 0.31 -10.87
N ILE A 80 -33.50 0.52 -10.95
CA ILE A 80 -34.12 1.54 -11.79
C ILE A 80 -33.66 2.94 -11.36
N LEU A 81 -33.66 3.22 -10.04
CA LEU A 81 -33.16 4.48 -9.49
C LEU A 81 -31.68 4.76 -9.83
N LYS A 82 -30.87 3.71 -10.00
CA LYS A 82 -29.45 3.85 -10.40
C LYS A 82 -29.20 3.67 -11.90
N SER A 83 -30.26 3.44 -12.69
CA SER A 83 -30.13 3.12 -14.10
C SER A 83 -29.71 4.34 -14.92
N GLN A 84 -28.93 4.09 -15.98
CA GLN A 84 -28.60 5.13 -16.95
C GLN A 84 -29.85 5.65 -17.69
N TYR A 85 -30.84 4.79 -17.90
CA TYR A 85 -32.09 5.13 -18.55
C TYR A 85 -32.84 6.23 -17.80
N LEU A 86 -33.01 6.06 -16.49
CA LEU A 86 -33.69 7.06 -15.66
C LEU A 86 -32.91 8.37 -15.61
N ALA A 87 -31.59 8.30 -15.45
CA ALA A 87 -30.75 9.50 -15.47
C ALA A 87 -30.87 10.28 -16.79
N SER A 88 -30.92 9.60 -17.94
CA SER A 88 -31.13 10.23 -19.24
C SER A 88 -32.49 10.91 -19.35
N ARG A 89 -33.58 10.22 -18.95
CA ARG A 89 -34.93 10.81 -18.92
C ARG A 89 -35.03 12.03 -18.02
N VAL A 90 -34.32 12.02 -16.90
CA VAL A 90 -34.26 13.20 -16.02
C VAL A 90 -33.60 14.36 -16.75
N VAL A 91 -32.49 14.15 -17.46
CA VAL A 91 -31.83 15.20 -18.27
C VAL A 91 -32.80 15.80 -19.29
N ASP A 92 -33.60 14.98 -19.97
CA ASP A 92 -34.55 15.45 -20.99
C ASP A 92 -35.66 16.34 -20.41
N ASN A 93 -36.05 16.11 -19.15
CA ASN A 93 -37.13 16.82 -18.47
C ASN A 93 -36.64 17.96 -17.56
N LEU A 94 -35.32 18.20 -17.48
CA LEU A 94 -34.79 19.25 -16.62
C LEU A 94 -34.99 20.66 -17.22
N PRO A 95 -35.26 21.67 -16.39
CA PRO A 95 -35.26 23.06 -16.83
C PRO A 95 -33.91 23.44 -17.47
N LYS A 96 -33.93 24.24 -18.53
CA LYS A 96 -32.72 24.65 -19.26
C LYS A 96 -31.63 25.26 -18.36
N ASP A 97 -32.03 26.01 -17.34
CA ASP A 97 -31.11 26.61 -16.38
C ASP A 97 -30.38 25.57 -15.50
N THR A 98 -31.06 24.47 -15.17
CA THR A 98 -30.47 23.35 -14.43
C THR A 98 -29.51 22.54 -15.31
N LEU A 99 -29.88 22.33 -16.57
CA LEU A 99 -29.01 21.65 -17.54
C LEU A 99 -27.71 22.44 -17.77
N ARG A 100 -27.79 23.77 -17.80
CA ARG A 100 -26.62 24.64 -17.92
C ARG A 100 -25.67 24.55 -16.72
N ASP A 101 -26.19 24.41 -15.50
CA ASP A 101 -25.36 24.19 -14.30
C ASP A 101 -24.62 22.84 -14.36
N LEU A 102 -25.28 21.78 -14.84
CA LEU A 102 -24.67 20.46 -15.02
C LEU A 102 -23.52 20.49 -16.05
N GLU A 103 -23.62 21.32 -17.08
CA GLU A 103 -22.58 21.50 -18.10
C GLU A 103 -21.43 22.40 -17.62
N GLU A 104 -21.75 23.53 -16.97
CA GLU A 104 -20.75 24.53 -16.53
C GLU A 104 -19.96 24.06 -15.30
N HIS A 105 -20.55 23.23 -14.43
CA HIS A 105 -19.96 22.84 -13.15
C HIS A 105 -19.82 21.32 -12.96
N ALA A 106 -19.40 20.56 -13.98
CA ALA A 106 -19.20 19.11 -13.82
C ALA A 106 -18.25 18.74 -12.66
N GLU A 107 -18.73 17.93 -11.72
CA GLU A 107 -17.98 17.39 -10.58
C GLU A 107 -17.39 16.00 -10.86
N TYR A 108 -17.99 15.23 -11.77
CA TYR A 108 -17.47 13.95 -12.21
C TYR A 108 -16.21 14.13 -13.07
N ASN A 109 -15.08 13.63 -12.56
CA ASN A 109 -13.83 13.56 -13.32
C ASN A 109 -13.67 12.18 -13.95
N ASP A 110 -13.94 12.07 -15.25
CA ASP A 110 -13.61 10.89 -16.04
C ASP A 110 -12.09 10.81 -16.30
N PHE A 111 -11.34 10.29 -15.34
CA PHE A 111 -9.90 10.10 -15.47
C PHE A 111 -9.53 9.13 -16.61
N GLN A 112 -10.35 8.10 -16.85
CA GLN A 112 -10.12 7.13 -17.90
C GLN A 112 -10.33 7.74 -19.28
N GLY A 113 -11.45 8.43 -19.50
CA GLY A 113 -11.71 9.14 -20.76
C GLY A 113 -10.69 10.24 -21.04
N LYS A 114 -10.25 10.99 -20.02
CA LYS A 114 -9.17 11.98 -20.15
C LYS A 114 -7.84 11.34 -20.54
N LEU A 115 -7.48 10.21 -19.95
CA LEU A 115 -6.25 9.48 -20.29
C LEU A 115 -6.32 8.87 -21.70
N ILE A 116 -7.45 8.27 -22.08
CA ILE A 116 -7.67 7.71 -23.42
C ILE A 116 -7.63 8.82 -24.47
N ASN A 117 -8.26 9.97 -24.20
CA ASN A 117 -8.21 11.13 -25.10
C ASN A 117 -6.80 11.74 -25.16
N LEU A 118 -6.06 11.79 -24.06
CA LEU A 118 -4.65 12.20 -24.06
C LEU A 118 -3.82 11.28 -24.94
N ILE A 119 -3.95 9.95 -24.77
CA ILE A 119 -3.24 8.96 -25.60
C ILE A 119 -3.64 9.09 -27.08
N ARG A 120 -4.93 9.23 -27.39
CA ARG A 120 -5.42 9.42 -28.77
C ARG A 120 -4.89 10.69 -29.41
N THR A 121 -4.91 11.81 -28.69
CA THR A 121 -4.39 13.09 -29.20
C THR A 121 -2.89 13.04 -29.42
N THR A 122 -2.12 12.38 -28.54
CA THR A 122 -0.69 12.12 -28.76
C THR A 122 -0.40 11.18 -29.93
N LEU A 123 -1.37 10.35 -30.32
CA LEU A 123 -1.32 9.46 -31.49
C LEU A 123 -1.96 10.06 -32.76
N GLY A 124 -2.32 11.36 -32.75
CA GLY A 124 -2.92 12.04 -33.90
C GLY A 124 -4.37 11.63 -34.22
N ARG A 125 -5.06 10.95 -33.31
CA ARG A 125 -6.47 10.55 -33.46
C ARG A 125 -7.40 11.58 -32.80
N PRO A 126 -8.59 11.84 -33.38
CA PRO A 126 -9.55 12.75 -32.76
C PRO A 126 -10.04 12.23 -31.41
N PRO A 127 -10.26 13.11 -30.42
CA PRO A 127 -10.80 12.74 -29.12
C PRO A 127 -12.23 12.21 -29.28
N ILE A 128 -12.63 11.29 -28.40
CA ILE A 128 -14.01 10.82 -28.33
C ILE A 128 -14.82 11.95 -27.68
N VAL A 129 -15.69 12.58 -28.46
CA VAL A 129 -16.63 13.59 -27.97
C VAL A 129 -17.89 12.85 -27.52
N THR A 130 -18.09 12.77 -26.22
CA THR A 130 -19.34 12.28 -25.64
C THR A 130 -20.43 13.31 -25.88
N ASP A 131 -21.63 12.86 -26.21
CA ASP A 131 -22.79 13.74 -26.36
C ASP A 131 -23.03 14.54 -25.05
N PRO A 132 -23.38 15.84 -25.10
CA PRO A 132 -23.62 16.64 -23.90
C PRO A 132 -24.68 16.04 -22.97
N GLN A 133 -25.73 15.41 -23.52
CA GLN A 133 -26.79 14.80 -22.71
C GLN A 133 -26.30 13.53 -22.00
N GLU A 134 -25.51 12.70 -22.68
CA GLU A 134 -24.89 11.53 -22.05
C GLU A 134 -23.92 11.92 -20.92
N ARG A 135 -23.17 13.02 -21.10
CA ARG A 135 -22.31 13.58 -20.03
C ARG A 135 -23.14 14.05 -18.84
N ALA A 136 -24.23 14.79 -19.09
CA ALA A 136 -25.13 15.23 -18.02
C ALA A 136 -25.75 14.04 -17.28
N ALA A 137 -26.14 12.97 -17.98
CA ALA A 137 -26.67 11.76 -17.36
C ALA A 137 -25.61 11.01 -16.51
N MET A 138 -24.36 10.95 -16.98
CA MET A 138 -23.24 10.38 -16.20
C MET A 138 -22.93 11.21 -14.96
N GLU A 139 -22.95 12.54 -15.07
CA GLU A 139 -22.76 13.49 -13.97
C GLU A 139 -23.87 13.30 -12.91
N LEU A 140 -25.13 13.23 -13.34
CA LEU A 140 -26.27 12.96 -12.46
C LEU A 140 -26.10 11.66 -11.69
N ARG A 141 -25.77 10.57 -12.40
CA ARG A 141 -25.66 9.24 -11.81
C ARG A 141 -24.49 9.09 -10.85
N ASN A 142 -23.33 9.66 -11.18
CA ASN A 142 -22.07 9.33 -10.50
C ASN A 142 -21.62 10.40 -9.49
N ALA A 143 -22.09 11.64 -9.61
CA ALA A 143 -21.58 12.75 -8.80
C ALA A 143 -22.66 13.60 -8.12
N ARG A 144 -23.87 13.70 -8.68
CA ARG A 144 -24.91 14.63 -8.21
C ARG A 144 -26.05 13.99 -7.45
N MET A 145 -26.38 12.72 -7.70
CA MET A 145 -27.50 12.04 -7.04
C MET A 145 -27.04 10.90 -6.13
N GLY A 146 -27.59 10.87 -4.91
CA GLY A 146 -27.39 9.83 -3.90
C GLY A 146 -28.68 9.10 -3.55
N PHE A 147 -28.61 7.78 -3.42
CA PHE A 147 -29.76 6.93 -3.07
C PHE A 147 -29.42 6.04 -1.88
N HIS A 148 -30.12 6.26 -0.76
CA HIS A 148 -29.86 5.56 0.49
C HIS A 148 -31.15 4.92 1.01
N SER A 149 -31.12 3.61 1.26
CA SER A 149 -32.23 2.92 1.94
C SER A 149 -32.19 3.22 3.44
N VAL A 150 -33.33 3.58 4.02
CA VAL A 150 -33.46 3.92 5.44
C VAL A 150 -34.24 2.83 6.14
N GLY A 151 -33.54 1.88 6.77
CA GLY A 151 -34.14 0.77 7.53
C GLY A 151 -34.65 -0.39 6.65
N ARG A 152 -35.51 -1.25 7.24
CA ARG A 152 -36.20 -2.35 6.54
C ARG A 152 -37.65 -1.93 6.32
N GLY A 153 -38.01 -1.49 5.10
CA GLY A 153 -39.40 -1.09 4.82
C GLY A 153 -39.62 -0.21 3.59
N GLY A 154 -38.84 -0.38 2.51
CA GLY A 154 -39.07 0.35 1.25
C GLY A 154 -38.86 1.87 1.28
N ILE A 155 -38.34 2.43 2.38
CA ILE A 155 -38.04 3.85 2.49
C ILE A 155 -36.70 4.15 1.83
N ILE A 156 -36.70 5.07 0.87
CA ILE A 156 -35.53 5.55 0.16
C ILE A 156 -35.39 7.05 0.36
N ARG A 157 -34.19 7.47 0.75
CA ARG A 157 -33.76 8.86 0.75
C ARG A 157 -33.04 9.16 -0.55
N ILE A 158 -33.55 10.15 -1.27
CA ILE A 158 -32.98 10.68 -2.51
C ILE A 158 -32.31 12.01 -2.17
N GLU A 159 -31.03 12.13 -2.50
CA GLU A 159 -30.22 13.32 -2.24
C GLU A 159 -29.71 13.89 -3.57
N GLY A 160 -29.88 15.19 -3.79
CA GLY A 160 -29.37 15.90 -4.97
C GLY A 160 -28.40 17.00 -4.57
N GLU A 161 -27.21 16.99 -5.14
CA GLU A 161 -26.11 17.90 -4.85
C GLU A 161 -25.89 18.92 -5.98
N SER A 162 -25.94 20.21 -5.70
CA SER A 162 -25.52 21.26 -6.65
C SER A 162 -24.89 22.46 -5.95
N VAL A 163 -24.11 23.26 -6.68
CA VAL A 163 -23.59 24.55 -6.23
C VAL A 163 -24.74 25.54 -6.01
N ASP A 164 -25.84 25.39 -6.74
CA ASP A 164 -27.03 26.22 -6.59
C ASP A 164 -28.15 25.48 -5.84
N PRO A 165 -28.71 26.08 -4.77
CA PRO A 165 -29.74 25.42 -3.96
C PRO A 165 -31.05 25.18 -4.71
N ASN A 166 -31.35 25.98 -5.74
CA ASN A 166 -32.52 25.80 -6.58
C ASN A 166 -32.34 24.63 -7.55
N VAL A 167 -31.13 24.48 -8.10
CA VAL A 167 -30.80 23.37 -8.98
C VAL A 167 -30.86 22.05 -8.20
N ALA A 168 -30.27 21.99 -7.00
CA ALA A 168 -30.35 20.81 -6.14
C ALA A 168 -31.79 20.36 -5.88
N LEU A 169 -32.70 21.31 -5.63
CA LEU A 169 -34.13 21.04 -5.44
C LEU A 169 -34.78 20.51 -6.73
N SER A 170 -34.53 21.18 -7.87
CA SER A 170 -35.06 20.77 -9.18
C SER A 170 -34.60 19.37 -9.57
N LEU A 171 -33.35 19.01 -9.28
CA LEU A 171 -32.81 17.68 -9.55
C LEU A 171 -33.59 16.59 -8.81
N VAL A 172 -33.81 16.76 -7.50
CA VAL A 172 -34.54 15.76 -6.70
C VAL A 172 -35.99 15.64 -7.14
N ASN A 173 -36.67 16.75 -7.40
CA ASN A 173 -38.07 16.73 -7.87
C ASN A 173 -38.19 16.06 -9.24
N ALA A 174 -37.35 16.43 -10.20
CA ALA A 174 -37.32 15.82 -11.53
C ALA A 174 -37.02 14.31 -11.46
N TYR A 175 -36.14 13.89 -10.53
CA TYR A 175 -35.84 12.47 -10.32
C TYR A 175 -37.05 11.70 -9.76
N ILE A 176 -37.76 12.28 -8.80
CA ILE A 176 -38.97 11.69 -8.22
C ILE A 176 -40.04 11.55 -9.30
N ASP A 177 -40.27 12.58 -10.09
CA ASP A 177 -41.32 12.57 -11.12
C ASP A 177 -41.00 11.59 -12.25
N ALA A 178 -39.75 11.59 -12.74
CA ALA A 178 -39.31 10.60 -13.73
C ALA A 178 -39.36 9.16 -13.18
N PHE A 179 -39.05 8.97 -11.90
CA PHE A 179 -39.13 7.65 -11.27
C PHE A 179 -40.57 7.19 -11.08
N LYS A 180 -41.50 8.08 -10.68
CA LYS A 180 -42.94 7.79 -10.62
C LYS A 180 -43.43 7.28 -11.97
N GLU A 181 -43.17 8.03 -13.03
CA GLU A 181 -43.61 7.68 -14.39
C GLU A 181 -43.01 6.35 -14.86
N THR A 182 -41.70 6.16 -14.68
CA THR A 182 -40.99 4.94 -15.10
C THR A 182 -41.45 3.72 -14.30
N SER A 183 -41.66 3.87 -12.99
CA SER A 183 -42.12 2.79 -12.11
C SER A 183 -43.57 2.39 -12.45
N SER A 184 -44.45 3.36 -12.70
CA SER A 184 -45.82 3.07 -13.14
C SER A 184 -45.85 2.37 -14.50
N HIS A 185 -45.02 2.78 -15.47
CA HIS A 185 -44.92 2.09 -16.76
C HIS A 185 -44.45 0.64 -16.60
N PHE A 186 -43.40 0.40 -15.81
CA PHE A 186 -42.89 -0.95 -15.59
C PHE A 186 -43.90 -1.83 -14.83
N ALA A 187 -44.66 -1.25 -13.89
CA ALA A 187 -45.73 -1.95 -13.18
C ALA A 187 -46.87 -2.36 -14.12
N LEU A 188 -47.26 -1.50 -15.07
CA LEU A 188 -48.27 -1.81 -16.07
C LEU A 188 -47.80 -2.91 -17.04
N GLU A 189 -46.55 -2.88 -17.48
CA GLU A 189 -45.97 -3.91 -18.35
C GLU A 189 -45.91 -5.28 -17.63
N GLN A 190 -45.43 -5.30 -16.38
CA GLN A 190 -45.39 -6.52 -15.57
C GLN A 190 -46.80 -7.09 -15.33
N GLN A 191 -47.81 -6.25 -15.13
CA GLN A 191 -49.20 -6.66 -15.01
C GLN A 191 -49.74 -7.26 -16.32
N ALA A 192 -49.46 -6.62 -17.46
CA ALA A 192 -49.91 -7.11 -18.77
C ALA A 192 -49.32 -8.50 -19.07
N ASP A 193 -48.04 -8.72 -18.75
CA ASP A 193 -47.39 -10.01 -18.90
C ASP A 193 -47.98 -11.08 -17.96
N LEU A 194 -48.29 -10.72 -16.71
CA LEU A 194 -48.94 -11.61 -15.76
C LEU A 194 -50.37 -11.97 -16.18
N ASP A 195 -51.19 -11.00 -16.60
CA ASP A 195 -52.55 -11.26 -17.11
C ASP A 195 -52.50 -12.14 -18.35
N LYS A 196 -51.53 -11.91 -19.25
CA LYS A 196 -51.30 -12.73 -20.43
C LYS A 196 -50.92 -14.16 -20.05
N SER A 197 -49.99 -14.34 -19.11
CA SER A 197 -49.59 -15.66 -18.61
C SER A 197 -50.78 -16.43 -18.00
N LEU A 198 -51.52 -15.80 -17.09
CA LEU A 198 -52.70 -16.40 -16.47
C LEU A 198 -53.79 -16.69 -17.50
N SER A 199 -53.96 -15.85 -18.53
CA SER A 199 -54.94 -16.10 -19.59
C SER A 199 -54.62 -17.35 -20.42
N LEU A 200 -53.34 -17.62 -20.69
CA LEU A 200 -52.90 -18.84 -21.36
C LEU A 200 -53.12 -20.07 -20.48
N GLN A 201 -52.85 -19.95 -19.19
CA GLN A 201 -53.10 -21.04 -18.23
C GLN A 201 -54.60 -21.34 -18.08
N ILE A 202 -55.45 -20.32 -17.96
CA ILE A 202 -56.91 -20.47 -17.95
C ILE A 202 -57.41 -21.14 -19.23
N LEU A 203 -56.85 -20.77 -20.40
CA LEU A 203 -57.19 -21.40 -21.66
C LEU A 203 -56.84 -22.90 -21.67
N ASN A 204 -55.67 -23.26 -21.13
CA ASN A 204 -55.26 -24.66 -20.98
C ASN A 204 -56.12 -25.42 -19.96
N ALA A 205 -56.46 -24.80 -18.81
CA ALA A 205 -57.35 -25.42 -17.83
C ALA A 205 -58.76 -25.66 -18.40
N ARG A 206 -59.27 -24.72 -19.21
CA ARG A 206 -60.55 -24.90 -19.95
C ARG A 206 -60.49 -26.03 -20.95
N SER A 207 -59.38 -26.19 -21.67
CA SER A 207 -59.25 -27.28 -22.65
C SER A 207 -59.15 -28.65 -21.96
N LEU A 208 -58.44 -28.73 -20.83
CA LEU A 208 -58.38 -29.92 -19.98
C LEU A 208 -59.75 -30.29 -19.43
N LEU A 209 -60.49 -29.32 -18.89
CA LEU A 209 -61.84 -29.53 -18.39
C LEU A 209 -62.78 -30.02 -19.51
N LYS A 210 -62.68 -29.43 -20.69
CA LYS A 210 -63.47 -29.87 -21.84
C LYS A 210 -63.16 -31.31 -22.23
N LYS A 211 -61.87 -31.69 -22.22
CA LYS A 211 -61.44 -33.08 -22.47
C LYS A 211 -62.03 -34.03 -21.42
N SER A 212 -61.95 -33.69 -20.13
CA SER A 212 -62.49 -34.55 -19.07
C SER A 212 -64.03 -34.66 -19.08
N GLU A 213 -64.75 -33.60 -19.49
CA GLU A 213 -66.20 -33.66 -19.74
C GLU A 213 -66.55 -34.50 -20.98
N GLU A 214 -65.78 -34.39 -22.06
CA GLU A 214 -65.93 -35.25 -23.25
C GLU A 214 -65.68 -36.73 -22.91
N ASP A 215 -64.67 -37.03 -22.10
CA ASP A 215 -64.35 -38.40 -21.65
C ASP A 215 -65.50 -39.02 -20.83
N LEU A 216 -66.14 -38.24 -19.94
CA LEU A 216 -67.32 -38.69 -19.20
C LEU A 216 -68.52 -38.92 -20.11
N LEU A 217 -68.76 -38.02 -21.07
CA LEU A 217 -69.84 -38.16 -22.04
C LEU A 217 -69.66 -39.37 -22.94
N ASP A 218 -68.44 -39.60 -23.44
CA ASP A 218 -68.13 -40.77 -24.27
C ASP A 218 -68.39 -42.05 -23.48
N TYR A 219 -67.94 -42.12 -22.22
CA TYR A 219 -68.22 -43.24 -21.32
C TYR A 219 -69.73 -43.49 -21.13
N GLN A 220 -70.52 -42.44 -20.86
CA GLN A 220 -71.97 -42.55 -20.72
C GLN A 220 -72.63 -43.06 -22.01
N SER A 221 -72.20 -42.56 -23.18
CA SER A 221 -72.73 -42.97 -24.48
C SER A 221 -72.41 -44.43 -24.81
N GLN A 222 -71.22 -44.91 -24.45
CA GLN A 222 -70.80 -46.30 -24.60
C GLN A 222 -71.63 -47.24 -23.70
N MET A 223 -72.03 -46.76 -22.52
CA MET A 223 -72.88 -47.52 -21.59
C MET A 223 -74.35 -47.56 -22.02
N GLU A 224 -74.88 -46.50 -22.63
CA GLU A 224 -76.23 -46.49 -23.22
C GLU A 224 -76.35 -47.48 -24.39
N LYS A 225 -75.35 -47.52 -25.28
CA LYS A 225 -75.29 -48.48 -26.40
C LYS A 225 -75.22 -49.96 -25.96
N LYS A 226 -74.77 -50.23 -24.73
CA LYS A 226 -74.64 -51.58 -24.16
C LYS A 226 -75.87 -52.05 -23.36
N ASN A 227 -77.05 -51.50 -23.64
CA ASN A 227 -78.35 -51.96 -23.11
C ASN A 227 -78.42 -51.94 -21.57
N GLY A 228 -77.90 -50.87 -20.94
CA GLY A 228 -78.16 -50.56 -19.53
C GLY A 228 -77.49 -51.45 -18.47
N LYS A 229 -76.52 -52.31 -18.83
CA LYS A 229 -75.71 -53.05 -17.85
C LYS A 229 -74.69 -52.11 -17.18
N LYS A 230 -75.14 -51.31 -16.20
CA LYS A 230 -74.36 -50.32 -15.40
C LYS A 230 -73.12 -50.86 -14.64
N LYS A 231 -72.67 -52.10 -14.88
CA LYS A 231 -71.61 -52.78 -14.13
C LYS A 231 -70.64 -53.61 -15.00
N ALA A 232 -70.61 -53.40 -16.32
CA ALA A 232 -69.63 -54.08 -17.16
C ALA A 232 -68.22 -53.53 -16.86
N PRO A 233 -67.18 -54.38 -16.73
CA PRO A 233 -65.81 -53.93 -16.56
C PRO A 233 -65.35 -53.14 -17.79
N VAL A 234 -64.69 -52.00 -17.56
CA VAL A 234 -64.15 -51.10 -18.57
C VAL A 234 -62.68 -51.40 -18.74
N ASP A 235 -62.22 -51.57 -19.98
CA ASP A 235 -60.79 -51.72 -20.27
C ASP A 235 -60.11 -50.34 -20.24
N VAL A 236 -59.22 -50.15 -19.28
CA VAL A 236 -58.52 -48.87 -19.04
C VAL A 236 -57.08 -48.92 -19.58
N SER A 237 -56.67 -50.01 -20.23
CA SER A 237 -55.27 -50.20 -20.67
C SER A 237 -54.78 -49.14 -21.65
N SER A 238 -55.62 -48.69 -22.58
CA SER A 238 -55.28 -47.62 -23.52
C SER A 238 -55.08 -46.28 -22.81
N TYR A 239 -55.99 -45.90 -21.92
CA TYR A 239 -55.91 -44.67 -21.13
C TYR A 239 -54.68 -44.67 -20.21
N LEU A 240 -54.43 -45.80 -19.53
CA LEU A 240 -53.24 -45.97 -18.69
C LEU A 240 -51.94 -45.87 -19.50
N SER A 241 -51.91 -46.42 -20.72
CA SER A 241 -50.74 -46.31 -21.61
C SER A 241 -50.50 -44.88 -22.11
N GLU A 242 -51.56 -44.12 -22.37
CA GLU A 242 -51.48 -42.70 -22.76
C GLU A 242 -50.91 -41.85 -21.61
N GLU A 243 -51.48 -41.98 -20.41
CA GLU A 243 -51.07 -41.23 -19.21
C GLU A 243 -49.64 -41.58 -18.77
N THR A 244 -49.26 -42.86 -18.82
CA THR A 244 -47.87 -43.28 -18.52
C THR A 244 -46.87 -42.81 -19.59
N GLY A 245 -47.29 -42.75 -20.85
CA GLY A 245 -46.51 -42.13 -21.94
C GLY A 245 -46.30 -40.64 -21.72
N MET A 246 -47.34 -39.91 -21.32
CA MET A 246 -47.26 -38.49 -20.95
C MET A 246 -46.35 -38.27 -19.72
N LEU A 247 -46.46 -39.11 -18.69
CA LEU A 247 -45.59 -39.04 -17.52
C LEU A 247 -44.11 -39.24 -17.89
N THR A 248 -43.84 -40.18 -18.79
CA THR A 248 -42.48 -40.43 -19.27
C THR A 248 -41.93 -39.24 -20.05
N SER A 249 -42.76 -38.59 -20.88
CA SER A 249 -42.35 -37.41 -21.64
C SER A 249 -42.12 -36.18 -20.74
N LEU A 250 -42.94 -35.98 -19.71
CA LEU A 250 -42.74 -34.93 -18.71
C LEU A 250 -41.47 -35.14 -17.89
N ARG A 251 -41.19 -36.37 -17.46
CA ARG A 251 -39.92 -36.72 -16.78
C ARG A 251 -38.70 -36.45 -17.68
N ALA A 252 -38.80 -36.74 -18.97
CA ALA A 252 -37.75 -36.40 -19.94
C ALA A 252 -37.58 -34.88 -20.09
N ARG A 253 -38.67 -34.11 -20.15
CA ARG A 253 -38.64 -32.64 -20.20
C ARG A 253 -38.00 -32.04 -18.95
N ARG A 254 -38.34 -32.55 -17.76
CA ARG A 254 -37.69 -32.17 -16.48
C ARG A 254 -36.18 -32.40 -16.53
N ALA A 255 -35.74 -33.58 -16.99
CA ALA A 255 -34.32 -33.91 -17.10
C ALA A 255 -33.58 -32.94 -18.04
N GLN A 256 -34.22 -32.50 -19.13
CA GLN A 256 -33.65 -31.50 -20.03
C GLN A 256 -33.55 -30.11 -19.40
N LEU A 257 -34.57 -29.68 -18.63
CA LEU A 257 -34.54 -28.39 -17.93
C LEU A 257 -33.42 -28.34 -16.88
N LEU A 258 -33.24 -29.41 -16.11
CA LEU A 258 -32.18 -29.52 -15.09
C LEU A 258 -30.75 -29.51 -15.66
N LEU A 259 -30.56 -29.71 -16.97
CA LEU A 259 -29.24 -29.54 -17.60
C LEU A 259 -28.84 -28.07 -17.76
N ARG A 260 -29.80 -27.14 -17.73
CA ARG A 260 -29.59 -25.70 -17.93
C ARG A 260 -29.91 -24.88 -16.70
N GLU A 261 -30.91 -25.34 -15.94
CA GLU A 261 -31.50 -24.61 -14.82
C GLU A 261 -31.36 -25.38 -13.49
N THR A 262 -31.59 -24.67 -12.38
CA THR A 262 -31.56 -25.24 -11.02
C THR A 262 -32.92 -25.83 -10.63
N GLU A 263 -32.94 -26.68 -9.59
CA GLU A 263 -34.20 -27.27 -9.07
C GLU A 263 -35.24 -26.23 -8.61
N SER A 264 -34.78 -25.03 -8.24
CA SER A 264 -35.62 -23.90 -7.83
C SER A 264 -36.14 -23.03 -8.98
N HIS A 265 -35.79 -23.35 -10.24
CA HIS A 265 -36.25 -22.56 -11.38
C HIS A 265 -37.77 -22.74 -11.62
N PRO A 266 -38.54 -21.67 -11.92
CA PRO A 266 -40.00 -21.74 -12.06
C PRO A 266 -40.48 -22.83 -13.02
N ASP A 267 -39.85 -22.96 -14.19
CA ASP A 267 -40.22 -23.98 -15.18
C ASP A 267 -39.98 -25.42 -14.67
N VAL A 268 -38.99 -25.63 -13.81
CA VAL A 268 -38.71 -26.93 -13.20
C VAL A 268 -39.73 -27.25 -12.12
N VAL A 269 -40.11 -26.25 -11.30
CA VAL A 269 -41.16 -26.39 -10.28
C VAL A 269 -42.51 -26.72 -10.92
N MET A 270 -42.87 -26.02 -12.01
CA MET A 270 -44.09 -26.29 -12.78
C MET A 270 -44.12 -27.73 -13.31
N VAL A 271 -43.06 -28.17 -13.98
CA VAL A 271 -42.99 -29.53 -14.52
C VAL A 271 -43.00 -30.58 -13.39
N ASN A 272 -42.42 -30.28 -12.23
CA ASN A 272 -42.49 -31.17 -11.06
C ASN A 272 -43.93 -31.33 -10.55
N GLN A 273 -44.70 -30.24 -10.50
CA GLN A 273 -46.11 -30.27 -10.11
C GLN A 273 -46.94 -31.09 -11.11
N GLU A 274 -46.76 -30.85 -12.41
CA GLU A 274 -47.41 -31.63 -13.47
C GLU A 274 -47.09 -33.13 -13.36
N ILE A 275 -45.82 -33.49 -13.10
CA ILE A 275 -45.39 -34.88 -12.86
C ILE A 275 -46.08 -35.47 -11.64
N GLN A 276 -46.13 -34.74 -10.52
CA GLN A 276 -46.71 -35.23 -9.27
C GLN A 276 -48.22 -35.47 -9.40
N GLU A 277 -48.93 -34.59 -10.09
CA GLU A 277 -50.35 -34.74 -10.38
C GLU A 277 -50.62 -35.95 -11.28
N LEU A 278 -49.81 -36.11 -12.33
CA LEU A 278 -49.95 -37.23 -13.26
C LEU A 278 -49.57 -38.57 -12.60
N GLU A 279 -48.54 -38.59 -11.76
CA GLU A 279 -48.19 -39.75 -10.92
C GLU A 279 -49.32 -40.14 -9.98
N LYS A 280 -50.00 -39.16 -9.38
CA LYS A 280 -51.16 -39.41 -8.53
C LYS A 280 -52.32 -39.99 -9.35
N LYS A 281 -52.60 -39.45 -10.54
CA LYS A 281 -53.62 -39.99 -11.46
C LYS A 281 -53.30 -41.43 -11.85
N VAL A 282 -52.10 -41.68 -12.37
CA VAL A 282 -51.62 -43.02 -12.75
C VAL A 282 -51.63 -43.98 -11.56
N GLY A 283 -51.24 -43.53 -10.36
CA GLY A 283 -51.30 -44.32 -9.13
C GLY A 283 -52.74 -44.71 -8.75
N THR A 284 -53.68 -43.76 -8.80
CA THR A 284 -55.10 -44.07 -8.57
C THR A 284 -55.64 -45.08 -9.59
N LEU A 285 -55.27 -44.96 -10.86
CA LEU A 285 -55.62 -45.92 -11.91
C LEU A 285 -55.06 -47.32 -11.63
N HIS A 286 -53.78 -47.42 -11.25
CA HIS A 286 -53.17 -48.71 -10.89
C HIS A 286 -53.85 -49.36 -9.67
N THR A 287 -54.24 -48.58 -8.66
CA THR A 287 -54.99 -49.11 -7.53
C THR A 287 -56.39 -49.61 -7.91
N MET A 288 -57.01 -49.02 -8.93
CA MET A 288 -58.31 -49.45 -9.45
C MET A 288 -58.23 -50.74 -10.29
N THR A 289 -57.12 -51.00 -10.97
CA THR A 289 -56.92 -52.21 -11.80
C THR A 289 -56.46 -53.45 -11.02
N GLY A 290 -56.04 -53.29 -9.76
CA GLY A 290 -55.52 -54.38 -8.92
C GLY A 290 -54.15 -54.91 -9.37
N ALA A 291 -53.45 -55.64 -8.49
CA ALA A 291 -52.10 -56.16 -8.74
C ALA A 291 -52.02 -57.29 -9.78
N ASP A 292 -53.16 -57.89 -10.15
CA ASP A 292 -53.26 -59.11 -10.96
C ASP A 292 -53.36 -58.86 -12.49
N GLY A 293 -53.11 -57.63 -12.96
CA GLY A 293 -53.06 -57.33 -14.40
C GLY A 293 -54.38 -57.50 -15.15
N GLN A 294 -55.51 -57.61 -14.45
CA GLN A 294 -56.83 -57.55 -15.07
C GLN A 294 -57.12 -56.10 -15.46
N THR A 295 -57.22 -55.82 -16.77
CA THR A 295 -57.41 -54.47 -17.31
C THR A 295 -58.82 -53.92 -17.12
N GLY A 296 -59.71 -54.69 -16.50
CA GLY A 296 -61.11 -54.37 -16.27
C GLY A 296 -61.37 -53.66 -14.94
N VAL A 297 -61.68 -52.36 -14.97
CA VAL A 297 -62.13 -51.60 -13.79
C VAL A 297 -63.65 -51.65 -13.68
N SER A 298 -64.18 -51.74 -12.46
CA SER A 298 -65.63 -51.64 -12.23
C SER A 298 -66.19 -50.31 -12.76
N GLY A 299 -67.28 -50.36 -13.53
CA GLY A 299 -67.87 -49.18 -14.16
C GLY A 299 -68.13 -48.01 -13.20
N SER A 300 -68.63 -48.27 -11.99
CA SER A 300 -68.85 -47.22 -10.98
C SER A 300 -67.57 -46.60 -10.43
N ALA A 301 -66.46 -47.35 -10.38
CA ALA A 301 -65.17 -46.82 -9.93
C ALA A 301 -64.54 -45.93 -11.02
N TRP A 302 -64.71 -46.29 -12.29
CA TRP A 302 -64.31 -45.49 -13.43
C TRP A 302 -65.11 -44.19 -13.55
N GLU A 303 -66.43 -44.25 -13.37
CA GLU A 303 -67.31 -43.07 -13.36
C GLU A 303 -66.92 -42.09 -12.24
N ASN A 304 -66.71 -42.57 -11.01
CA ASN A 304 -66.24 -41.75 -9.90
C ASN A 304 -64.86 -41.11 -10.16
N PHE A 305 -63.96 -41.79 -10.87
CA PHE A 305 -62.66 -41.24 -11.26
C PHE A 305 -62.82 -40.08 -12.26
N LEU A 306 -63.64 -40.26 -13.30
CA LEU A 306 -63.92 -39.22 -14.28
C LEU A 306 -64.62 -38.01 -13.65
N GLU A 307 -65.61 -38.24 -12.77
CA GLU A 307 -66.26 -37.17 -12.01
C GLU A 307 -65.28 -36.43 -11.09
N SER A 308 -64.37 -37.16 -10.44
CA SER A 308 -63.31 -36.55 -9.62
C SER A 308 -62.35 -35.69 -10.46
N ASN A 309 -62.00 -36.12 -11.67
CA ASN A 309 -61.15 -35.34 -12.58
C ASN A 309 -61.85 -34.06 -13.03
N ILE A 310 -63.12 -34.14 -13.45
CA ILE A 310 -63.91 -32.95 -13.80
C ILE A 310 -64.01 -31.99 -12.61
N LYS A 311 -64.22 -32.49 -11.40
CA LYS A 311 -64.27 -31.66 -10.19
C LYS A 311 -62.93 -30.98 -9.92
N MET A 312 -61.82 -31.68 -10.13
CA MET A 312 -60.47 -31.15 -9.97
C MET A 312 -60.16 -30.08 -11.03
N ASP A 313 -60.46 -30.34 -12.30
CA ASP A 313 -60.23 -29.40 -13.40
C ASP A 313 -61.12 -28.15 -13.26
N LYS A 314 -62.38 -28.31 -12.78
CA LYS A 314 -63.25 -27.18 -12.40
C LYS A 314 -62.69 -26.37 -11.24
N GLY A 315 -62.10 -27.03 -10.24
CA GLY A 315 -61.42 -26.39 -9.11
C GLY A 315 -60.24 -25.55 -9.58
N LEU A 316 -59.34 -26.14 -10.38
CA LEU A 316 -58.19 -25.44 -10.95
C LEU A 316 -58.60 -24.23 -11.80
N LEU A 317 -59.63 -24.38 -12.63
CA LEU A 317 -60.15 -23.27 -13.43
C LEU A 317 -60.68 -22.14 -12.54
N ALA A 318 -61.46 -22.46 -11.50
CA ALA A 318 -61.98 -21.48 -10.56
C ALA A 318 -60.85 -20.77 -9.80
N ASP A 319 -59.82 -21.50 -9.37
CA ASP A 319 -58.66 -20.95 -8.67
C ASP A 319 -57.85 -20.01 -9.56
N LEU A 320 -57.59 -20.38 -10.83
CA LEU A 320 -56.89 -19.53 -11.79
C LEU A 320 -57.71 -18.29 -12.18
N GLU A 321 -59.02 -18.42 -12.34
CA GLU A 321 -59.92 -17.27 -12.60
C GLU A 321 -59.97 -16.32 -11.39
N GLN A 322 -60.01 -16.88 -10.16
CA GLN A 322 -59.94 -16.13 -8.92
C GLN A 322 -58.58 -15.41 -8.79
N GLU A 323 -57.48 -16.09 -9.07
CA GLU A 323 -56.13 -15.51 -9.03
C GLU A 323 -56.00 -14.35 -10.02
N ARG A 324 -56.42 -14.54 -11.28
CA ARG A 324 -56.44 -13.48 -12.29
C ARG A 324 -57.28 -12.28 -11.86
N SER A 325 -58.44 -12.51 -11.25
CA SER A 325 -59.29 -11.42 -10.75
C SER A 325 -58.63 -10.65 -9.60
N SER A 326 -57.99 -11.35 -8.67
CA SER A 326 -57.28 -10.76 -7.53
C SER A 326 -56.06 -9.95 -7.97
N ALA A 327 -55.34 -10.42 -8.99
CA ALA A 327 -54.21 -9.72 -9.58
C ALA A 327 -54.64 -8.41 -10.25
N ARG A 328 -55.78 -8.42 -10.97
CA ARG A 328 -56.36 -7.19 -11.56
C ARG A 328 -56.81 -6.17 -10.52
N ILE A 329 -57.51 -6.62 -9.47
CA ILE A 329 -57.98 -5.73 -8.40
C ILE A 329 -56.80 -5.10 -7.66
N THR A 330 -55.78 -5.89 -7.34
CA THR A 330 -54.57 -5.40 -6.66
C THR A 330 -53.82 -4.39 -7.53
N ALA A 331 -53.72 -4.66 -8.83
CA ALA A 331 -53.04 -3.78 -9.76
C ALA A 331 -53.74 -2.43 -9.95
N ASP A 332 -55.07 -2.40 -10.09
CA ASP A 332 -55.84 -1.15 -10.20
C ASP A 332 -55.70 -0.27 -8.93
N SER A 333 -55.50 -0.90 -7.77
CA SER A 333 -55.30 -0.19 -6.49
C SER A 333 -53.87 0.32 -6.24
N ASN A 334 -52.86 -0.26 -6.90
CA ASN A 334 -51.43 0.00 -6.67
C ASN A 334 -50.72 0.72 -7.84
N LEU A 335 -51.45 1.43 -8.70
CA LEU A 335 -50.83 2.23 -9.77
C LEU A 335 -49.88 3.32 -9.22
N GLU A 336 -50.11 3.78 -7.98
CA GLU A 336 -49.22 4.66 -7.22
C GLU A 336 -48.29 3.85 -6.28
N ASN A 337 -47.25 3.26 -6.85
CA ASN A 337 -46.22 2.51 -6.13
C ASN A 337 -45.24 3.38 -5.32
N LEU A 338 -45.29 4.70 -5.50
CA LEU A 338 -44.41 5.66 -4.84
C LEU A 338 -45.21 6.69 -4.03
N ILE A 339 -45.02 6.69 -2.72
CA ILE A 339 -45.53 7.74 -1.83
C ILE A 339 -44.38 8.65 -1.44
N VAL A 340 -44.52 9.95 -1.65
CA VAL A 340 -43.57 10.94 -1.11
C VAL A 340 -43.90 11.16 0.36
N ILE A 341 -43.02 10.72 1.27
CA ILE A 341 -43.20 10.94 2.72
C ILE A 341 -42.80 12.37 3.08
N ASP A 342 -41.62 12.79 2.60
CA ASP A 342 -41.05 14.11 2.86
C ASP A 342 -40.59 14.71 1.52
N PRO A 343 -41.26 15.77 1.01
CA PRO A 343 -40.88 16.39 -0.25
C PRO A 343 -39.55 17.14 -0.14
N ALA A 344 -38.86 17.29 -1.27
CA ALA A 344 -37.61 18.04 -1.27
C ALA A 344 -37.84 19.51 -0.88
N THR A 345 -37.01 20.02 0.03
CA THR A 345 -37.01 21.42 0.43
C THR A 345 -35.72 22.12 0.00
N ARG A 346 -35.79 23.44 -0.22
CA ARG A 346 -34.63 24.23 -0.63
C ARG A 346 -33.61 24.29 0.51
N PRO A 347 -32.37 23.81 0.32
CA PRO A 347 -31.34 23.90 1.35
C PRO A 347 -30.95 25.36 1.60
N THR A 348 -30.96 25.76 2.87
CA THR A 348 -30.65 27.14 3.30
C THR A 348 -29.19 27.35 3.67
N ARG A 349 -28.45 26.26 3.91
CA ARG A 349 -27.01 26.27 4.21
C ARG A 349 -26.31 25.20 3.38
N PRO A 350 -25.09 25.47 2.90
CA PRO A 350 -24.32 24.46 2.20
C PRO A 350 -23.88 23.37 3.17
N GLU A 351 -23.81 22.14 2.67
CA GLU A 351 -23.19 21.05 3.39
C GLU A 351 -21.66 21.20 3.30
N MET A 352 -20.96 20.79 4.36
CA MET A 352 -19.53 21.03 4.57
C MET A 352 -18.73 20.83 3.28
N ALA A 353 -18.09 21.90 2.77
CA ALA A 353 -17.51 21.91 1.44
C ALA A 353 -16.50 20.76 1.30
N LYS A 354 -16.59 20.00 0.19
CA LYS A 354 -15.64 18.92 -0.14
C LYS A 354 -14.17 19.40 -0.06
N GLY A 355 -13.93 20.70 -0.26
CA GLY A 355 -12.65 21.36 -0.03
C GLY A 355 -12.08 21.22 1.38
N LEU A 356 -12.91 21.28 2.44
CA LEU A 356 -12.44 21.12 3.81
C LEU A 356 -11.86 19.72 4.06
N LYS A 357 -12.50 18.67 3.52
CA LYS A 357 -12.00 17.28 3.60
C LYS A 357 -10.63 17.16 2.92
N ILE A 358 -10.45 17.78 1.74
CA ILE A 358 -9.18 17.83 1.02
C ILE A 358 -8.12 18.60 1.84
N GLY A 359 -8.49 19.71 2.47
CA GLY A 359 -7.60 20.47 3.34
C GLY A 359 -7.10 19.66 4.54
N VAL A 360 -8.01 18.96 5.23
CA VAL A 360 -7.64 18.07 6.35
C VAL A 360 -6.75 16.92 5.88
N MET A 361 -7.08 16.29 4.74
CA MET A 361 -6.22 15.27 4.13
C MET A 361 -4.84 15.82 3.76
N GLY A 362 -4.77 17.06 3.28
CA GLY A 362 -3.52 17.75 2.98
C GLY A 362 -2.64 17.96 4.21
N ILE A 363 -3.22 18.35 5.35
CA ILE A 363 -2.51 18.49 6.62
C ILE A 363 -1.99 17.13 7.11
N VAL A 364 -2.84 16.10 7.12
CA VAL A 364 -2.47 14.75 7.55
C VAL A 364 -1.38 14.18 6.64
N GLY A 365 -1.55 14.31 5.33
CA GLY A 365 -0.56 13.88 4.33
C GLY A 365 0.76 14.64 4.45
N GLY A 366 0.71 15.95 4.69
CA GLY A 366 1.89 16.78 4.92
C GLY A 366 2.66 16.33 6.16
N LEU A 367 1.99 16.14 7.30
CA LEU A 367 2.62 15.66 8.54
C LEU A 367 3.22 14.27 8.35
N GLY A 368 2.49 13.37 7.68
CA GLY A 368 2.99 12.04 7.34
C GLY A 368 4.25 12.10 6.47
N GLY A 369 4.25 12.88 5.40
CA GLY A 369 5.40 13.07 4.50
C GLY A 369 6.61 13.72 5.19
N ALA A 370 6.37 14.63 6.13
CA ALA A 370 7.41 15.28 6.94
C ALA A 370 8.19 14.30 7.82
N VAL A 371 7.54 13.23 8.29
CA VAL A 371 8.19 12.18 9.10
C VAL A 371 8.73 11.07 8.20
N ALA A 372 7.92 10.61 7.24
CA ALA A 372 8.22 9.44 6.42
C ALA A 372 9.45 9.63 5.53
N LEU A 373 9.60 10.78 4.84
CA LEU A 373 10.72 10.96 3.93
C LEU A 373 12.08 10.99 4.66
N PRO A 374 12.29 11.79 5.72
CA PRO A 374 13.48 11.70 6.54
C PRO A 374 13.71 10.29 7.10
N PHE A 375 12.66 9.65 7.59
CA PHE A 375 12.75 8.31 8.16
C PHE A 375 13.24 7.31 7.11
N LEU A 376 12.69 7.31 5.89
CA LEU A 376 13.13 6.44 4.80
C LEU A 376 14.60 6.69 4.43
N LEU A 377 15.02 7.96 4.38
CA LEU A 377 16.41 8.31 4.07
C LEU A 377 17.39 7.80 5.14
N ILE A 378 16.98 7.71 6.41
CA ILE A 378 17.78 7.08 7.46
C ILE A 378 17.63 5.57 7.45
N PHE A 379 16.43 5.03 7.26
CA PHE A 379 16.17 3.60 7.29
C PHE A 379 16.97 2.84 6.21
N PHE A 380 17.11 3.44 5.02
CA PHE A 380 17.96 2.87 3.96
C PHE A 380 19.45 3.16 4.12
N ARG A 381 19.84 4.09 5.00
CA ARG A 381 21.24 4.30 5.37
C ARG A 381 21.53 3.47 6.61
N ARG A 382 22.16 2.32 6.45
CA ARG A 382 22.71 1.52 7.56
C ARG A 382 24.16 1.93 7.83
N PRO A 383 24.43 2.87 8.76
CA PRO A 383 25.79 3.21 9.13
C PRO A 383 26.37 2.22 10.13
N VAL A 384 27.70 2.12 10.16
CA VAL A 384 28.43 1.44 11.21
C VAL A 384 28.16 2.15 12.55
N GLN A 385 27.78 1.38 13.57
CA GLN A 385 27.39 1.91 14.88
C GLN A 385 27.98 1.09 16.02
N GLY A 386 28.95 1.67 16.72
CA GLY A 386 29.55 1.06 17.90
C GLY A 386 30.58 -0.04 17.61
N GLU A 387 31.34 -0.37 18.65
CA GLU A 387 32.48 -1.31 18.59
C GLU A 387 32.06 -2.75 18.29
N SER A 388 30.97 -3.23 18.90
CA SER A 388 30.48 -4.59 18.64
C SER A 388 30.08 -4.79 17.19
N HIS A 389 29.52 -3.76 16.57
CA HIS A 389 29.07 -3.81 15.19
C HIS A 389 30.25 -3.82 14.22
N ILE A 390 31.25 -2.95 14.40
CA ILE A 390 32.44 -2.95 13.52
C ILE A 390 33.21 -4.27 13.63
N LYS A 391 33.34 -4.83 14.85
CA LYS A 391 33.96 -6.14 15.08
C LYS A 391 33.20 -7.27 14.39
N ASN A 392 31.87 -7.26 14.42
CA ASN A 392 31.05 -8.25 13.72
C ASN A 392 31.14 -8.14 12.19
N LEU A 393 31.31 -6.92 11.67
CA LEU A 393 31.43 -6.68 10.23
C LEU A 393 32.81 -7.05 9.67
N SER A 394 33.89 -6.69 10.38
CA SER A 394 35.27 -6.91 9.90
C SER A 394 35.86 -8.24 10.35
N GLY A 395 35.40 -8.80 11.48
CA GLY A 395 36.09 -9.90 12.16
C GLY A 395 37.41 -9.49 12.84
N LEU A 396 37.76 -8.20 12.81
CA LEU A 396 39.04 -7.66 13.28
C LEU A 396 38.93 -7.01 14.66
N PRO A 397 40.03 -6.88 15.41
CA PRO A 397 40.04 -6.11 16.63
C PRO A 397 39.80 -4.61 16.37
N ASN A 398 39.12 -3.95 17.30
CA ASN A 398 39.00 -2.49 17.35
C ASN A 398 40.04 -1.94 18.34
N PHE A 399 40.95 -1.10 17.87
CA PHE A 399 42.03 -0.57 18.70
C PHE A 399 41.63 0.66 19.51
N ALA A 400 40.71 1.49 19.01
CA ALA A 400 40.26 2.69 19.70
C ALA A 400 38.82 3.10 19.35
N ASN A 401 38.15 3.71 20.32
CA ASN A 401 36.88 4.40 20.19
C ASN A 401 37.11 5.90 20.39
N VAL A 402 37.58 6.59 19.35
CA VAL A 402 38.01 7.99 19.46
C VAL A 402 36.79 8.91 19.63
N PRO A 403 36.68 9.66 20.74
CA PRO A 403 35.55 10.53 21.00
C PRO A 403 35.63 11.84 20.21
N ARG A 404 34.47 12.46 20.01
CA ARG A 404 34.40 13.79 19.40
C ARG A 404 34.88 14.86 20.37
N VAL A 405 35.90 15.61 19.99
CA VAL A 405 36.33 16.82 20.70
C VAL A 405 35.65 18.05 20.06
N PRO A 406 34.82 18.82 20.81
CA PRO A 406 34.19 20.03 20.28
C PRO A 406 35.25 21.08 19.89
N PRO A 407 35.03 21.87 18.81
CA PRO A 407 36.00 22.88 18.36
C PRO A 407 36.35 23.95 19.41
N ARG A 408 35.43 24.21 20.34
CA ARG A 408 35.62 25.17 21.45
C ARG A 408 36.74 24.75 22.41
N HIS A 409 37.11 23.47 22.42
CA HIS A 409 38.03 22.87 23.38
C HIS A 409 39.38 22.50 22.73
N VAL A 410 39.65 23.00 21.52
CA VAL A 410 40.95 22.87 20.86
C VAL A 410 41.67 24.21 21.01
N PRO A 411 42.57 24.37 22.00
CA PRO A 411 43.29 25.62 22.20
C PRO A 411 44.19 25.90 20.99
N GLU A 412 44.14 27.14 20.49
CA GLU A 412 45.05 27.62 19.44
C GLU A 412 46.31 28.17 20.11
N LYS A 413 47.41 27.42 20.07
CA LYS A 413 48.71 27.82 20.61
C LYS A 413 49.68 27.95 19.46
N ASN A 414 50.32 29.12 19.28
CA ASN A 414 51.24 29.44 18.17
C ASN A 414 50.66 29.18 16.76
N GLY A 415 49.33 29.26 16.58
CA GLY A 415 48.68 28.98 15.29
C GLY A 415 48.53 27.49 14.95
N TYR A 416 48.67 26.60 15.93
CA TYR A 416 48.42 25.16 15.83
C TYR A 416 47.07 24.84 16.49
N ARG A 417 46.24 24.03 15.83
CA ARG A 417 44.98 23.50 16.37
C ARG A 417 45.11 22.02 16.62
N ILE A 418 45.88 21.67 17.63
CA ILE A 418 46.06 20.29 18.08
C ILE A 418 45.42 20.19 19.46
N PRO A 419 44.52 19.23 19.73
CA PRO A 419 43.97 19.03 21.06
C PRO A 419 45.08 18.61 22.03
N ARG A 420 45.70 19.59 22.68
CA ARG A 420 46.64 19.42 23.79
C ARG A 420 46.07 20.10 25.04
N VAL A 421 46.34 19.50 26.19
CA VAL A 421 45.73 19.85 27.48
C VAL A 421 46.45 21.06 28.07
N ASP A 422 45.87 22.25 27.90
CA ASP A 422 46.38 23.49 28.52
C ASP A 422 45.36 24.12 29.51
N GLN A 423 44.08 23.71 29.55
CA GLN A 423 43.05 24.42 30.34
C GLN A 423 42.07 23.52 31.14
N LYS A 424 41.78 23.98 32.37
CA LYS A 424 41.12 23.23 33.47
C LYS A 424 39.63 22.88 33.31
N ALA A 425 38.93 23.40 32.29
CA ALA A 425 37.50 23.11 32.08
C ALA A 425 37.25 22.05 30.98
N ASP A 426 38.24 21.81 30.12
CA ASP A 426 38.14 20.94 28.92
C ASP A 426 38.91 19.62 29.07
N VAL A 427 39.51 19.41 30.26
CA VAL A 427 40.47 18.34 30.56
C VAL A 427 39.89 16.96 30.28
N GLU A 428 38.63 16.71 30.61
CA GLU A 428 38.07 15.36 30.57
C GLU A 428 37.96 14.83 29.13
N SER A 429 37.30 15.57 28.22
CA SER A 429 37.13 15.11 26.83
C SER A 429 38.45 14.97 26.06
N VAL A 430 39.40 15.87 26.32
CA VAL A 430 40.73 15.83 25.70
C VAL A 430 41.60 14.74 26.32
N TRP A 431 41.51 14.51 27.64
CA TRP A 431 42.19 13.42 28.32
C TRP A 431 41.68 12.06 27.85
N ILE A 432 40.36 11.88 27.76
CA ILE A 432 39.75 10.65 27.21
C ILE A 432 40.24 10.43 25.78
N PHE A 433 40.24 11.48 24.95
CA PHE A 433 40.76 11.43 23.58
C PHE A 433 42.22 10.97 23.55
N GLN A 434 43.09 11.54 24.37
CA GLN A 434 44.50 11.14 24.45
C GLN A 434 44.68 9.70 24.95
N LYS A 435 43.91 9.29 25.96
CA LYS A 435 43.95 7.93 26.52
C LYS A 435 43.55 6.86 25.52
N GLU A 436 42.60 7.16 24.62
CA GLU A 436 42.27 6.25 23.51
C GLU A 436 43.46 6.03 22.57
N PHE A 437 44.21 7.08 22.23
CA PHE A 437 45.43 6.94 21.41
C PHE A 437 46.58 6.23 22.16
N GLU A 438 46.75 6.48 23.46
CA GLU A 438 47.71 5.72 24.29
C GLU A 438 47.35 4.22 24.31
N SER A 439 46.08 3.90 24.59
CA SER A 439 45.56 2.53 24.57
C SER A 439 45.77 1.87 23.20
N MET A 440 45.46 2.60 22.12
CA MET A 440 45.67 2.16 20.74
C MET A 440 47.13 1.81 20.48
N PHE A 441 48.06 2.72 20.85
CA PHE A 441 49.50 2.46 20.71
C PHE A 441 49.93 1.19 21.44
N PHE A 442 49.56 1.01 22.71
CA PHE A 442 49.95 -0.19 23.46
C PHE A 442 49.33 -1.48 22.93
N ARG A 443 48.12 -1.43 22.36
CA ARG A 443 47.51 -2.58 21.67
C ARG A 443 48.28 -2.91 20.39
N MET A 444 48.63 -1.90 19.60
CA MET A 444 49.38 -2.08 18.35
C MET A 444 50.82 -2.54 18.60
N LYS A 445 51.49 -2.04 19.63
CA LYS A 445 52.87 -2.44 19.99
C LYS A 445 53.03 -3.94 20.22
N LYS A 446 51.97 -4.65 20.62
CA LYS A 446 51.99 -6.11 20.80
C LYS A 446 52.05 -6.89 19.49
N LEU A 447 51.62 -6.29 18.37
CA LEU A 447 51.63 -6.92 17.05
C LEU A 447 53.01 -6.83 16.39
N PHE A 448 53.77 -5.79 16.75
CA PHE A 448 55.03 -5.42 16.16
C PHE A 448 56.17 -5.69 17.15
N THR A 449 56.49 -6.97 17.35
CA THR A 449 57.58 -7.41 18.22
C THR A 449 58.83 -7.77 17.42
N HIS A 450 59.98 -7.22 17.83
CA HIS A 450 61.34 -7.59 17.41
C HIS A 450 61.94 -6.96 16.14
N GLN A 451 61.32 -5.97 15.49
CA GLN A 451 61.94 -5.23 14.38
C GLN A 451 61.66 -3.72 14.49
N ASN A 452 62.53 -2.87 13.94
CA ASN A 452 62.29 -1.43 13.81
C ASN A 452 61.91 -1.14 12.35
N GLY A 453 61.25 0.01 12.11
CA GLY A 453 60.86 0.44 10.77
C GLY A 453 59.52 -0.12 10.31
N HIS A 454 58.56 -0.28 11.22
CA HIS A 454 57.24 -0.80 10.87
C HIS A 454 56.43 0.20 10.06
N VAL A 455 55.95 -0.20 8.88
CA VAL A 455 55.18 0.63 7.96
C VAL A 455 53.69 0.39 8.12
N ILE A 456 52.97 1.41 8.57
CA ILE A 456 51.55 1.34 8.89
C ILE A 456 50.77 2.31 7.98
N LEU A 457 49.85 1.77 7.19
CA LEU A 457 48.94 2.58 6.38
C LEU A 457 47.67 2.88 7.18
N VAL A 458 47.29 4.15 7.26
CA VAL A 458 46.01 4.57 7.86
C VAL A 458 45.06 4.99 6.75
N THR A 459 43.93 4.29 6.63
CA THR A 459 42.97 4.52 5.55
C THR A 459 41.51 4.47 6.02
N SER A 460 40.59 4.82 5.13
CA SER A 460 39.15 4.86 5.40
C SER A 460 38.34 4.62 4.13
N ALA A 461 37.04 4.34 4.27
CA ALA A 461 36.17 4.03 3.13
C ALA A 461 35.81 5.30 2.35
N GLY A 462 35.61 6.42 3.06
CA GLY A 462 35.24 7.70 2.47
C GLY A 462 35.98 8.89 3.11
N PRO A 463 35.84 10.09 2.53
CA PRO A 463 36.40 11.31 3.11
C PRO A 463 35.73 11.66 4.45
N ASP A 464 36.40 12.46 5.27
CA ASP A 464 35.88 13.00 6.54
C ASP A 464 35.58 11.94 7.63
N GLU A 465 36.24 10.79 7.56
CA GLU A 465 36.12 9.71 8.55
C GLU A 465 37.12 9.82 9.72
N GLY A 466 38.15 10.67 9.58
CA GLY A 466 39.13 10.96 10.63
C GLY A 466 40.48 10.26 10.50
N LYS A 467 40.78 9.70 9.33
CA LYS A 467 42.09 9.19 8.86
C LYS A 467 43.26 10.08 9.31
N SER A 468 43.38 11.30 8.77
CA SER A 468 44.47 12.23 9.09
C SER A 468 44.58 12.60 10.58
N THR A 469 43.44 12.76 11.27
CA THR A 469 43.42 12.98 12.72
C THR A 469 43.95 11.77 13.49
N THR A 470 43.60 10.57 13.05
CA THR A 470 44.05 9.31 13.66
C THR A 470 45.53 9.11 13.42
N THR A 471 46.00 9.28 12.17
CA THR A 471 47.41 9.22 11.77
C THR A 471 48.27 10.12 12.63
N LEU A 472 47.88 11.41 12.74
CA LEU A 472 48.63 12.38 13.48
C LEU A 472 48.69 12.08 14.99
N ASN A 473 47.54 11.82 15.62
CA ASN A 473 47.52 11.62 17.07
C ASN A 473 48.18 10.30 17.47
N LEU A 474 48.09 9.26 16.63
CA LEU A 474 48.88 8.05 16.81
C LEU A 474 50.38 8.34 16.75
N ALA A 475 50.82 9.08 15.73
CA ALA A 475 52.22 9.43 15.56
C ALA A 475 52.77 10.24 16.75
N LEU A 476 52.04 11.27 17.17
CA LEU A 476 52.41 12.09 18.33
C LEU A 476 52.47 11.26 19.62
N THR A 477 51.55 10.31 19.79
CA THR A 477 51.54 9.41 20.96
C THR A 477 52.73 8.47 20.95
N MET A 478 53.02 7.83 19.80
CA MET A 478 54.20 6.97 19.62
C MET A 478 55.49 7.74 19.90
N ALA A 479 55.60 8.96 19.37
CA ALA A 479 56.77 9.82 19.57
C ALA A 479 56.93 10.29 21.03
N HIS A 480 55.81 10.58 21.71
CA HIS A 480 55.79 10.89 23.14
C HIS A 480 56.34 9.74 23.99
N PHE A 481 56.10 8.48 23.60
CA PHE A 481 56.67 7.30 24.24
C PHE A 481 58.10 6.95 23.77
N GLY A 482 58.78 7.87 23.08
CA GLY A 482 60.20 7.77 22.75
C GLY A 482 60.53 7.08 21.42
N ASN A 483 59.52 6.67 20.64
CA ASN A 483 59.75 6.04 19.34
C ASN A 483 60.03 7.11 18.28
N ARG A 484 60.96 6.84 17.36
CA ARG A 484 61.19 7.67 16.18
C ARG A 484 60.10 7.39 15.15
N VAL A 485 59.26 8.39 14.88
CA VAL A 485 58.11 8.24 13.99
C VAL A 485 58.25 9.14 12.77
N ILE A 486 58.08 8.56 11.58
CA ILE A 486 57.95 9.31 10.33
C ILE A 486 56.48 9.27 9.93
N VAL A 487 55.89 10.44 9.65
CA VAL A 487 54.54 10.56 9.11
C VAL A 487 54.62 10.98 7.65
N VAL A 488 54.03 10.20 6.75
CA VAL A 488 53.95 10.51 5.32
C VAL A 488 52.55 11.04 5.02
N ASP A 489 52.46 12.26 4.49
CA ASP A 489 51.23 12.79 3.90
C ASP A 489 51.05 12.18 2.51
N GLY A 490 50.47 10.98 2.47
CA GLY A 490 50.24 10.18 1.28
C GLY A 490 48.90 10.48 0.58
N ASP A 491 48.07 11.39 1.11
CA ASP A 491 46.82 11.82 0.47
C ASP A 491 47.14 12.85 -0.63
N THR A 492 47.44 12.37 -1.83
CA THR A 492 47.75 13.19 -3.00
C THR A 492 46.58 14.09 -3.46
N ILE A 493 45.34 13.77 -3.05
CA ILE A 493 44.13 14.49 -3.45
C ILE A 493 43.82 15.65 -2.51
N ARG A 494 43.88 15.40 -1.20
CA ARG A 494 43.51 16.37 -0.15
C ARG A 494 44.55 16.44 0.98
N GLY A 495 45.83 16.22 0.69
CA GLY A 495 46.91 16.35 1.66
C GLY A 495 47.00 17.77 2.24
N HIS A 496 46.86 17.86 3.57
CA HIS A 496 46.98 19.10 4.35
C HIS A 496 47.71 18.85 5.67
N LEU A 497 48.39 17.72 5.85
CA LEU A 497 49.01 17.39 7.13
C LEU A 497 50.09 18.40 7.47
N SER A 498 50.93 18.79 6.51
CA SER A 498 52.00 19.79 6.70
C SER A 498 51.47 21.16 7.18
N GLN A 499 50.33 21.60 6.66
CA GLN A 499 49.68 22.86 7.03
C GLN A 499 49.04 22.78 8.43
N THR A 500 48.48 21.61 8.76
CA THR A 500 47.84 21.35 10.06
C THR A 500 48.88 21.26 11.17
N LEU A 501 50.02 20.70 10.83
CA LEU A 501 51.05 20.34 11.78
C LEU A 501 52.10 21.42 12.01
N LYS A 502 52.36 22.30 11.03
CA LYS A 502 53.47 23.27 11.02
C LYS A 502 54.73 22.73 11.73
N VAL A 503 55.06 21.43 11.57
CA VAL A 503 56.16 20.82 12.33
C VAL A 503 57.45 21.40 11.78
N TRP A 504 58.36 21.69 12.70
CA TRP A 504 59.65 22.31 12.41
C TRP A 504 60.56 21.35 11.62
N ASN A 505 60.19 20.07 11.57
CA ASN A 505 60.91 18.97 10.95
C ASN A 505 60.14 18.34 9.77
N SER A 506 59.90 19.12 8.72
CA SER A 506 59.20 18.69 7.49
C SER A 506 60.17 18.52 6.32
N TYR A 507 60.03 17.42 5.57
CA TYR A 507 60.86 17.07 4.41
C TYR A 507 59.96 16.78 3.20
N SER A 508 60.48 16.96 1.98
CA SER A 508 59.77 16.48 0.78
C SER A 508 60.12 15.02 0.49
N ALA A 509 59.16 14.27 -0.07
CA ALA A 509 59.33 12.85 -0.37
C ALA A 509 60.51 12.59 -1.34
N GLU A 510 60.76 13.51 -2.27
CA GLU A 510 61.82 13.45 -3.27
C GLU A 510 63.24 13.58 -2.66
N ALA A 511 63.35 14.05 -1.43
CA ALA A 511 64.63 14.16 -0.72
C ALA A 511 65.22 12.79 -0.33
N PHE A 512 64.38 11.75 -0.32
CA PHE A 512 64.76 10.38 0.08
C PHE A 512 64.74 9.39 -1.09
N LEU A 513 64.38 9.84 -2.30
CA LEU A 513 64.49 9.01 -3.50
C LEU A 513 65.97 8.77 -3.85
N PRO A 514 66.32 7.58 -4.36
CA PRO A 514 67.69 7.27 -4.75
C PRO A 514 68.15 8.17 -5.92
N LYS A 515 69.21 8.97 -5.70
CA LYS A 515 69.85 9.80 -6.73
C LYS A 515 71.28 9.30 -7.00
N GLY A 516 71.41 8.22 -7.77
CA GLY A 516 72.71 7.60 -8.04
C GLY A 516 73.37 7.03 -6.78
N GLU A 517 74.67 7.30 -6.57
CA GLU A 517 75.44 6.82 -5.40
C GLU A 517 75.32 7.74 -4.15
N VAL A 518 74.49 8.77 -4.20
CA VAL A 518 74.37 9.73 -3.10
C VAL A 518 73.63 9.08 -1.92
N ILE A 519 74.28 9.10 -0.74
CA ILE A 519 73.67 8.63 0.51
C ILE A 519 72.42 9.47 0.80
N PRO A 520 71.25 8.85 1.04
CA PRO A 520 70.02 9.57 1.37
C PRO A 520 70.18 10.46 2.60
N ARG A 521 69.49 11.60 2.60
CA ARG A 521 69.56 12.58 3.70
C ARG A 521 69.13 11.94 5.03
N PRO A 522 69.93 12.03 6.11
CA PRO A 522 69.49 11.59 7.42
C PRO A 522 68.44 12.56 7.99
N ILE A 523 67.43 12.02 8.67
CA ILE A 523 66.43 12.78 9.42
C ILE A 523 67.07 13.34 10.69
N ASP A 524 66.92 14.64 10.89
CA ASP A 524 67.27 15.29 12.15
C ASP A 524 66.16 15.07 13.18
N TRP A 525 66.49 14.56 14.36
CA TRP A 525 65.53 14.18 15.42
C TRP A 525 65.48 15.19 16.58
N THR A 526 65.92 16.42 16.35
CA THR A 526 66.23 17.44 17.38
C THR A 526 65.07 17.82 18.31
N GLU A 527 63.80 17.68 17.93
CA GLU A 527 62.66 17.92 18.84
C GLU A 527 61.48 16.95 18.61
N GLY A 528 61.20 16.10 19.60
CA GLY A 528 59.92 15.39 19.72
C GLY A 528 59.80 14.06 18.96
N ASN A 529 60.92 13.47 18.49
CA ASN A 529 60.96 12.15 17.83
C ASN A 529 59.95 11.96 16.68
N ILE A 530 59.61 13.04 15.98
CA ILE A 530 58.66 13.02 14.87
C ILE A 530 59.22 13.78 13.66
N ALA A 531 59.07 13.20 12.48
CA ALA A 531 59.38 13.83 11.20
C ALA A 531 58.17 13.70 10.26
N VAL A 532 57.93 14.71 9.44
CA VAL A 532 56.84 14.70 8.45
C VAL A 532 57.42 14.72 7.05
N ILE A 533 56.99 13.79 6.20
CA ILE A 533 57.31 13.75 4.79
C ILE A 533 56.07 14.14 4.00
N THR A 534 56.21 15.14 3.13
CA THR A 534 55.11 15.67 2.33
C THR A 534 55.31 15.32 0.87
N ILE A 535 54.22 14.89 0.22
CA ILE A 535 54.18 14.74 -1.24
C ILE A 535 53.62 16.06 -1.81
N PRO A 536 54.34 16.75 -2.71
CA PRO A 536 53.88 18.01 -3.28
C PRO A 536 52.59 17.83 -4.10
N LYS A 537 51.70 18.83 -4.08
CA LYS A 537 50.37 18.78 -4.73
C LYS A 537 50.41 18.62 -6.25
N GLU A 538 51.54 18.96 -6.88
CA GLU A 538 51.78 18.76 -8.31
C GLU A 538 52.20 17.31 -8.63
N GLY A 539 52.55 16.51 -7.61
CA GLY A 539 52.88 15.10 -7.69
C GLY A 539 51.70 14.18 -7.37
N ALA A 540 50.53 14.46 -7.95
CA ALA A 540 49.30 13.68 -7.73
C ALA A 540 49.45 12.18 -8.03
N SER A 541 50.56 11.80 -8.65
CA SER A 541 50.91 10.46 -9.07
C SER A 541 52.25 10.00 -8.48
N PHE A 542 52.76 10.56 -7.37
CA PHE A 542 54.06 10.18 -6.79
C PHE A 542 54.23 8.65 -6.68
N TRP A 543 53.19 7.95 -6.20
CA TRP A 543 53.20 6.50 -6.03
C TRP A 543 53.16 5.71 -7.35
N SER A 544 52.63 6.29 -8.43
CA SER A 544 52.50 5.64 -9.75
C SER A 544 53.56 6.09 -10.76
N GLU A 545 54.20 7.24 -10.54
CA GLU A 545 55.27 7.80 -11.40
C GLU A 545 56.64 7.19 -11.10
N HIS A 546 56.87 6.72 -9.88
CA HIS A 546 58.16 6.12 -9.50
C HIS A 546 58.15 4.61 -9.71
N PRO A 547 59.17 4.03 -10.38
CA PRO A 547 59.31 2.59 -10.54
C PRO A 547 59.33 1.86 -9.19
N GLU A 548 58.85 0.62 -9.18
CA GLU A 548 58.81 -0.24 -8.00
C GLU A 548 60.18 -0.34 -7.30
N ALA A 549 61.27 -0.45 -8.07
CA ALA A 549 62.63 -0.52 -7.53
C ALA A 549 63.08 0.78 -6.81
N GLU A 550 62.59 1.94 -7.22
CA GLU A 550 62.88 3.21 -6.54
C GLU A 550 62.08 3.33 -5.25
N LEU A 551 60.80 2.96 -5.28
CA LEU A 551 59.95 2.93 -4.09
C LEU A 551 60.44 1.91 -3.07
N ALA A 552 60.91 0.74 -3.49
CA ALA A 552 61.52 -0.26 -2.60
C ALA A 552 62.70 0.32 -1.82
N LYS A 553 63.63 0.99 -2.51
CA LYS A 553 64.77 1.67 -1.87
C LYS A 553 64.30 2.82 -0.98
N TRP A 554 63.31 3.58 -1.41
CA TRP A 554 62.74 4.68 -0.63
C TRP A 554 62.19 4.19 0.72
N PHE A 555 61.40 3.12 0.70
CA PHE A 555 60.90 2.49 1.92
C PHE A 555 62.04 1.94 2.78
N GLU A 556 63.00 1.23 2.19
CA GLU A 556 64.17 0.70 2.90
C GLU A 556 64.92 1.81 3.66
N VAL A 557 65.22 2.93 2.99
CA VAL A 557 65.91 4.09 3.57
C VAL A 557 65.15 4.69 4.75
N LEU A 558 63.83 4.81 4.65
CA LEU A 558 63.02 5.35 5.74
C LEU A 558 62.89 4.36 6.91
N ARG A 559 62.74 3.07 6.60
CA ARG A 559 62.68 2.00 7.60
C ARG A 559 63.92 1.98 8.48
N PHE A 560 65.12 2.20 7.91
CA PHE A 560 66.37 2.26 8.69
C PHE A 560 66.46 3.46 9.65
N GLN A 561 65.71 4.53 9.41
CA GLN A 561 65.83 5.77 10.17
C GLN A 561 64.80 5.91 11.29
N CYS A 562 63.74 5.10 11.30
CA CYS A 562 62.63 5.21 12.24
C CYS A 562 62.26 3.87 12.87
N ASP A 563 61.47 3.95 13.95
CA ASP A 563 60.87 2.78 14.56
C ASP A 563 59.48 2.51 13.95
N TYR A 564 58.75 3.58 13.57
CA TYR A 564 57.47 3.51 12.87
C TYR A 564 57.39 4.52 11.69
N LEU A 565 56.91 4.06 10.55
CA LEU A 565 56.54 4.87 9.38
C LEU A 565 55.02 4.81 9.21
N ILE A 566 54.32 5.93 9.43
CA ILE A 566 52.85 6.00 9.34
C ILE A 566 52.45 6.79 8.11
N ILE A 567 51.67 6.18 7.23
CA ILE A 567 51.23 6.79 5.97
C ILE A 567 49.76 7.18 6.11
N ASP A 568 49.45 8.47 5.97
CA ASP A 568 48.08 8.96 5.81
C ASP A 568 47.66 8.82 4.35
N SER A 569 46.61 8.06 4.08
CA SER A 569 46.19 7.75 2.70
C SER A 569 45.01 8.62 2.26
N ALA A 570 44.76 8.73 0.95
CA ALA A 570 43.41 9.06 0.46
C ALA A 570 42.41 7.92 0.79
N PRO A 571 41.09 8.16 0.86
CA PRO A 571 40.11 7.09 1.11
C PRO A 571 40.15 6.03 -0.01
N VAL A 572 40.09 4.73 0.35
CA VAL A 572 40.21 3.60 -0.60
C VAL A 572 39.17 3.64 -1.71
N LEU A 573 37.94 4.05 -1.41
CA LEU A 573 36.88 4.12 -2.44
C LEU A 573 36.98 5.37 -3.33
N ALA A 574 37.90 6.28 -3.03
CA ALA A 574 38.11 7.53 -3.74
C ALA A 574 39.44 7.57 -4.52
N SER A 575 40.43 6.76 -4.14
CA SER A 575 41.74 6.67 -4.81
C SER A 575 42.29 5.25 -4.76
N THR A 576 43.00 4.87 -5.82
CA THR A 576 43.70 3.61 -5.98
C THR A 576 45.23 3.73 -5.82
N ASP A 577 45.75 4.94 -5.58
CA ASP A 577 47.18 5.26 -5.75
C ASP A 577 48.10 4.46 -4.83
N LEU A 578 47.57 4.05 -3.66
CA LEU A 578 48.32 3.34 -2.64
C LEU A 578 48.10 1.82 -2.70
N LEU A 579 47.22 1.31 -3.56
CA LEU A 579 46.90 -0.12 -3.63
C LEU A 579 48.06 -0.98 -4.14
N GLY A 580 49.00 -0.39 -4.88
CA GLY A 580 50.22 -1.07 -5.35
C GLY A 580 51.32 -1.22 -4.28
N LEU A 581 51.13 -0.67 -3.08
CA LEU A 581 52.17 -0.61 -2.05
C LEU A 581 52.08 -1.70 -1.00
N ALA A 582 51.23 -2.71 -1.20
CA ALA A 582 51.02 -3.80 -0.23
C ALA A 582 52.33 -4.48 0.19
N ALA A 583 53.28 -4.67 -0.73
CA ALA A 583 54.59 -5.27 -0.46
C ALA A 583 55.47 -4.47 0.53
N TYR A 584 55.18 -3.18 0.72
CA TYR A 584 55.96 -2.28 1.58
C TYR A 584 55.26 -1.94 2.90
N ILE A 585 54.00 -2.36 3.06
CA ILE A 585 53.16 -2.00 4.19
C ILE A 585 52.98 -3.24 5.09
N ASP A 586 53.42 -3.12 6.33
CA ASP A 586 53.37 -4.23 7.30
C ASP A 586 51.99 -4.35 7.97
N GLY A 587 51.15 -3.31 7.87
CA GLY A 587 49.79 -3.37 8.38
C GLY A 587 48.92 -2.18 8.00
N VAL A 588 47.63 -2.43 7.80
CA VAL A 588 46.62 -1.42 7.49
C VAL A 588 45.69 -1.20 8.68
N LEU A 589 45.63 0.04 9.14
CA LEU A 589 44.69 0.52 10.13
C LEU A 589 43.50 1.18 9.44
N VAL A 590 42.32 0.61 9.62
CA VAL A 590 41.09 1.10 9.00
C VAL A 590 40.31 2.00 9.94
N VAL A 591 40.02 3.22 9.52
CA VAL A 591 39.21 4.18 10.27
C VAL A 591 37.78 4.17 9.74
N ALA A 592 36.82 3.98 10.64
CA ALA A 592 35.40 4.17 10.37
C ALA A 592 34.83 5.22 11.31
N ARG A 593 33.93 6.07 10.82
CA ARG A 593 33.27 7.09 11.62
C ARG A 593 31.90 6.61 12.05
N ASN A 594 31.69 6.57 13.36
CA ASN A 594 30.47 6.10 13.99
C ASN A 594 29.24 6.89 13.51
N SER A 595 28.17 6.17 13.14
CA SER A 595 26.93 6.74 12.58
C SER A 595 27.10 7.59 11.30
N PHE A 596 28.24 7.46 10.61
CA PHE A 596 28.56 8.17 9.37
C PHE A 596 28.96 7.20 8.24
N THR A 597 29.96 6.36 8.47
CA THR A 597 30.42 5.35 7.50
C THR A 597 29.31 4.35 7.24
N ARG A 598 29.00 4.07 5.97
CA ARG A 598 27.98 3.07 5.61
C ARG A 598 28.55 1.66 5.71
N GLU A 599 27.77 0.72 6.24
CA GLU A 599 28.19 -0.68 6.36
C GLU A 599 28.70 -1.25 5.02
N ARG A 600 27.94 -1.02 3.94
CA ARG A 600 28.30 -1.50 2.60
C ARG A 600 29.63 -0.92 2.10
N ASP A 601 29.93 0.34 2.44
CA ASP A 601 31.12 1.04 1.96
C ASP A 601 32.34 0.55 2.79
N PHE A 602 32.14 0.32 4.10
CA PHE A 602 33.13 -0.29 4.99
C PHE A 602 33.51 -1.71 4.56
N VAL A 603 32.52 -2.57 4.31
CA VAL A 603 32.74 -3.94 3.82
C VAL A 603 33.46 -3.93 2.47
N ARG A 604 33.03 -3.07 1.53
CA ARG A 604 33.65 -2.96 0.21
C ARG A 604 35.12 -2.56 0.28
N MET A 605 35.46 -1.58 1.11
CA MET A 605 36.87 -1.21 1.34
C MET A 605 37.67 -2.40 1.90
N GLY A 606 37.13 -3.14 2.88
CA GLY A 606 37.78 -4.33 3.41
C GLY A 606 38.04 -5.40 2.33
N SER A 607 37.08 -5.61 1.43
CA SER A 607 37.25 -6.51 0.28
C SER A 607 38.35 -6.04 -0.67
N ILE A 608 38.39 -4.75 -1.03
CA ILE A 608 39.43 -4.19 -1.92
C ILE A 608 40.82 -4.33 -1.29
N LEU A 609 40.97 -3.99 -0.01
CA LEU A 609 42.25 -4.12 0.69
C LEU A 609 42.73 -5.59 0.70
N THR A 610 41.82 -6.52 0.96
CA THR A 610 42.14 -7.96 0.98
C THR A 610 42.50 -8.49 -0.42
N GLU A 611 41.77 -8.06 -1.45
CA GLU A 611 42.03 -8.41 -2.86
C GLU A 611 43.42 -7.95 -3.32
N HIS A 612 43.87 -6.79 -2.84
CA HIS A 612 45.22 -6.26 -3.09
C HIS A 612 46.29 -6.72 -2.08
N HIS A 613 46.02 -7.80 -1.33
CA HIS A 613 46.97 -8.43 -0.42
C HIS A 613 47.46 -7.54 0.75
N PHE A 614 46.67 -6.55 1.17
CA PHE A 614 46.95 -5.83 2.40
C PHE A 614 46.57 -6.64 3.64
N GLU A 615 47.43 -6.63 4.65
CA GLU A 615 47.11 -7.15 5.98
C GLU A 615 46.41 -6.08 6.82
N ILE A 616 45.10 -6.25 7.05
CA ILE A 616 44.33 -5.32 7.90
C ILE A 616 44.52 -5.71 9.38
N ILE A 617 45.33 -4.94 10.10
CA ILE A 617 45.69 -5.25 11.49
C ILE A 617 44.58 -4.91 12.49
N GLY A 618 43.68 -3.98 12.14
CA GLY A 618 42.55 -3.63 12.99
C GLY A 618 41.81 -2.37 12.56
N THR A 619 40.86 -1.98 13.40
CA THR A 619 39.93 -0.87 13.13
C THR A 619 40.00 0.22 14.19
N VAL A 620 39.64 1.44 13.81
CA VAL A 620 39.44 2.59 14.70
C VAL A 620 38.05 3.14 14.46
N LEU A 621 37.25 3.22 15.52
CA LEU A 621 35.92 3.82 15.48
C LEU A 621 35.96 5.28 15.96
N ASN A 622 36.06 6.20 15.01
CA ASN A 622 36.08 7.63 15.27
C ASN A 622 34.68 8.23 15.49
N ASP A 623 34.60 9.40 16.15
CA ASP A 623 33.35 10.09 16.50
C ASP A 623 32.40 9.20 17.33
N SER A 624 32.96 8.35 18.18
CA SER A 624 32.23 7.36 18.97
C SER A 624 32.19 7.72 20.46
N LYS A 625 31.36 7.03 21.24
CA LYS A 625 31.42 7.15 22.70
C LYS A 625 32.57 6.29 23.19
N SER A 626 33.57 6.90 23.83
CA SER A 626 34.69 6.16 24.42
C SER A 626 34.23 5.39 25.67
N PRO A 627 34.64 4.11 25.84
CA PRO A 627 34.41 3.36 27.09
C PRO A 627 35.16 3.97 28.28
N HIS A 628 36.21 4.78 28.08
CA HIS A 628 36.89 5.50 29.17
C HIS A 628 36.00 6.57 29.84
N ILE A 629 34.86 6.94 29.23
CA ILE A 629 33.86 7.84 29.86
C ILE A 629 33.33 7.26 31.18
N GLN A 630 33.16 5.93 31.30
CA GLN A 630 32.68 5.30 32.54
C GLN A 630 33.73 5.23 33.66
N TYR A 631 35.01 5.34 33.32
CA TYR A 631 36.13 5.26 34.27
C TYR A 631 36.76 6.61 34.60
N SER A 632 36.17 7.71 34.14
CA SER A 632 36.59 9.10 34.42
C SER A 632 36.33 9.55 35.88
N TYR A 633 36.26 8.61 36.83
CA TYR A 633 36.04 8.91 38.23
C TYR A 633 37.22 9.73 38.80
N GLY A 634 37.01 11.04 38.95
CA GLY A 634 37.61 11.83 40.03
C GLY A 634 39.07 12.26 39.88
N TYR A 635 39.60 12.48 38.68
CA TYR A 635 40.92 13.12 38.53
C TYR A 635 40.83 14.64 38.76
N VAL A 636 40.70 15.04 40.03
CA VAL A 636 40.96 16.42 40.48
C VAL A 636 42.39 16.44 41.01
N PRO A 637 43.35 17.12 40.36
CA PRO A 637 44.68 17.29 40.95
C PRO A 637 44.52 18.08 42.24
N GLU A 638 45.01 17.50 43.34
CA GLU A 638 44.98 18.07 44.68
C GLU A 638 45.61 19.47 44.65
N LYS A 639 44.84 20.48 45.08
CA LYS A 639 45.31 21.87 45.15
C LYS A 639 46.32 21.99 46.28
N ASP A 640 47.59 22.16 45.94
CA ASP A 640 48.51 22.86 46.83
C ASP A 640 48.10 24.34 46.90
N GLY A 641 47.80 24.82 48.11
CA GLY A 641 47.08 26.08 48.27
C GLY A 641 46.79 26.52 49.70
N SER A 642 47.74 26.32 50.62
CA SER A 642 47.77 27.07 51.87
C SER A 642 47.98 28.57 51.59
N ARG A 643 46.90 29.36 51.64
CA ARG A 643 46.80 30.77 52.10
C ARG A 643 45.65 31.48 51.40
N LYS A 644 44.55 31.68 52.14
CA LYS A 644 43.82 32.97 52.30
C LYS A 644 42.48 32.74 53.00
N LYS A 645 42.51 32.78 54.34
CA LYS A 645 41.37 33.19 55.17
C LYS A 645 41.91 34.00 56.35
N ALA A 646 42.06 35.31 56.14
CA ALA A 646 42.09 36.30 57.21
C ALA A 646 41.88 37.67 56.58
N ARG A 647 40.63 38.16 56.61
CA ARG A 647 40.20 39.56 56.71
C ARG A 647 38.77 39.72 56.18
N LYS A 648 37.82 39.47 57.08
CA LYS A 648 36.58 40.23 57.20
C LYS A 648 36.28 40.37 58.69
N ALA A 649 36.93 41.35 59.29
CA ALA A 649 36.54 42.05 60.50
C ALA A 649 37.02 43.49 60.27
N GLY A 650 36.08 44.44 60.33
CA GLY A 650 36.21 45.81 59.85
C GLY A 650 34.92 46.22 59.18
#